data_AF-A0A7R9UN49-F1
#
_entry.id   AF-A0A7R9UN49-F1
#
_cell.length_a   1.000
_cell.length_b   1.000
_cell.length_c   1.000
_cell.angle_alpha   90.00
_cell.angle_beta   90.00
_cell.angle_gamma   90.00
#
_symmetry.space_group_name_H-M   'P 1'
#
loop_
_entity.id
_entity.type
_entity.pdbx_description
1 polymer ?
#
loop_
_entity_poly.entity_id
_entity_poly.type
_entity_poly.pdbx_seq_one_letter_code
_entity_poly.pdbx_strand_id
1 'polypeptide(L)'
;RVDQGHAEVLRGGARKMAPILRRLLPSEVPVLRRDPVDPAARDVAAPIVEAVKARGIDAVREYAEKFGELKPGEPLIYTRPELEQAWNKLEPATQRLLVRTVHRVRRFALVQKAAITDAKLDIPGGAAGHTVAPVENAGCYAPGGRYPLPSSIIMTVTTARVAGCTNVWAASPRPTQITLGAAFVAGADAVLAAGGAHAIAALAYGCGPIGPADAVVGPGNQYVTAAKSLIAGRVAIDMLAGPSECLVIADATACARVVAADLLAQAEHDPQALPSLVSTSAQLIDDVEVELVAQLAVLPTAGIAREACKNGYAVLVGSMDEAIAISDRLAPEHLELHTDDAEAVARRCKHYGGLFVGHAAAEVLGDYGAGPNHTLPTGGTARSTGGLSVFTFLRVRTWMSLSNLKTAADLVRDAHALAKIEGLHGHAVAAAHRLDTEDSQMLLEGFESAEGALTAHSAGVPQSALDGASISTDGGASTSGNMLLALPKKGRLAEMCLKFVEAAGLQYHRRDRLDVAHCTNLPITLVFLPAKDIASFIGMGNVDAGITGQDMVAEAGCTVTTELELGIGKCFLSLQVPERKKACSATDFAGCRIATSFPHLTRSFFAPIDKQLGVETKITDISGSVEAAVGLGLADAVVDLVETGTTMRAAGLCVAENLMQTQAVLISNPHTTHATLVNKIRQRFEGYLTSSKYSLMTYNIPRTLLSKAVLVTPGKRSPTVQQLDEDSWVAVSVMVETKQTSDVMDKLKELGATDILLLSLSNCRS
;
A
#
# COMPACT_ATOMS: atom_id res chain seq x y z
N ARG A 1 -9.66 66.76 -9.51
CA ARG A 1 -8.39 67.28 -8.97
C ARG A 1 -8.19 66.99 -7.48
N VAL A 2 -9.06 66.22 -6.82
CA VAL A 2 -8.86 65.79 -5.41
C VAL A 2 -8.43 64.30 -5.30
N ASP A 3 -8.49 63.52 -6.39
CA ASP A 3 -8.12 62.09 -6.38
C ASP A 3 -6.66 61.76 -6.71
N GLN A 4 -5.85 62.71 -7.18
CA GLN A 4 -4.43 62.43 -7.48
C GLN A 4 -3.52 62.56 -6.26
N GLY A 5 -3.93 63.30 -5.22
CA GLY A 5 -3.11 63.56 -4.03
C GLY A 5 -3.01 62.39 -3.05
N HIS A 6 -4.01 61.49 -2.99
CA HIS A 6 -3.96 60.32 -2.10
C HIS A 6 -3.12 59.16 -2.68
N ALA A 7 -3.00 59.06 -4.01
CA ALA A 7 -2.19 58.04 -4.66
C ALA A 7 -0.68 58.30 -4.54
N GLU A 8 -0.24 59.56 -4.51
CA GLU A 8 1.18 59.91 -4.34
C GLU A 8 1.67 59.73 -2.90
N VAL A 9 0.82 59.94 -1.89
CA VAL A 9 1.21 59.78 -0.47
C VAL A 9 1.42 58.31 -0.10
N LEU A 10 0.69 57.37 -0.74
CA LEU A 10 0.93 55.93 -0.57
C LEU A 10 2.15 55.43 -1.37
N ARG A 11 2.44 56.01 -2.54
CA ARG A 11 3.64 55.67 -3.33
C ARG A 11 4.94 56.17 -2.71
N GLY A 12 4.90 57.28 -1.96
CA GLY A 12 6.07 57.83 -1.27
C GLY A 12 6.47 57.10 0.02
N GLY A 13 5.54 56.37 0.66
CA GLY A 13 5.74 55.68 1.94
C GLY A 13 6.06 54.19 1.85
N ALA A 14 5.82 53.54 0.70
CA ALA A 14 5.90 52.08 0.55
C ALA A 14 7.33 51.51 0.40
N ARG A 15 8.38 52.31 0.57
CA ARG A 15 9.77 51.87 0.31
C ARG A 15 10.46 51.09 1.43
N LYS A 16 9.73 50.58 2.44
CA LYS A 16 10.33 49.82 3.56
C LYS A 16 9.49 48.67 4.14
N MET A 17 8.44 48.20 3.47
CA MET A 17 7.77 46.96 3.88
C MET A 17 8.33 45.79 3.07
N ALA A 18 8.67 44.70 3.76
CA ALA A 18 9.06 43.46 3.09
C ALA A 18 7.88 42.96 2.22
N PRO A 19 8.13 42.46 1.00
CA PRO A 19 7.07 41.98 0.13
C PRO A 19 6.34 40.78 0.77
N ILE A 20 5.04 40.66 0.50
CA ILE A 20 4.20 39.55 0.96
C ILE A 20 4.64 38.25 0.29
N LEU A 21 4.86 38.27 -1.02
CA LEU A 21 5.44 37.14 -1.75
C LEU A 21 6.95 37.31 -1.90
N ARG A 22 7.68 36.20 -1.83
CA ARG A 22 9.13 36.22 -2.07
C ARG A 22 9.40 36.55 -3.54
N ARG A 23 10.34 37.46 -3.80
CA ARG A 23 10.79 37.74 -5.18
C ARG A 23 11.87 36.74 -5.55
N LEU A 24 11.64 35.95 -6.60
CA LEU A 24 12.59 34.97 -7.11
C LEU A 24 13.00 35.30 -8.54
N LEU A 25 14.26 35.02 -8.88
CA LEU A 25 14.71 34.95 -10.26
C LEU A 25 14.15 33.68 -10.93
N PRO A 26 13.97 33.66 -12.27
CA PRO A 26 13.53 32.48 -13.01
C PRO A 26 14.35 31.20 -12.70
N SER A 27 15.66 31.36 -12.45
CA SER A 27 16.58 30.28 -12.09
C SER A 27 16.39 29.74 -10.66
N GLU A 28 15.78 30.51 -9.77
CA GLU A 28 15.59 30.15 -8.35
C GLU A 28 14.25 29.44 -8.10
N VAL A 29 13.34 29.45 -9.07
CA VAL A 29 12.05 28.77 -8.95
C VAL A 29 12.28 27.25 -8.85
N PRO A 30 11.75 26.60 -7.80
CA PRO A 30 12.06 25.21 -7.51
C PRO A 30 11.48 24.25 -8.56
N VAL A 31 12.09 23.07 -8.66
CA VAL A 31 11.45 21.92 -9.33
C VAL A 31 10.54 21.25 -8.31
N LEU A 32 9.22 21.29 -8.56
CA LEU A 32 8.24 20.56 -7.75
C LEU A 32 8.21 19.10 -8.21
N ARG A 33 8.95 18.25 -7.51
CA ARG A 33 8.84 16.78 -7.54
C ARG A 33 8.92 16.26 -6.12
N ARG A 34 7.86 16.53 -5.36
CA ARG A 34 7.79 16.09 -3.95
C ARG A 34 7.28 14.66 -3.90
N ASP A 35 7.77 13.89 -2.94
CA ASP A 35 7.07 12.67 -2.55
C ASP A 35 5.73 13.11 -1.92
N PRO A 36 4.57 12.71 -2.46
CA PRO A 36 3.29 13.13 -1.94
C PRO A 36 2.98 12.53 -0.56
N VAL A 37 3.73 11.51 -0.12
CA VAL A 37 3.51 10.84 1.17
C VAL A 37 4.61 11.21 2.16
N ASP A 38 4.24 11.97 3.18
CA ASP A 38 5.12 12.19 4.33
C ASP A 38 5.34 10.85 5.07
N PRO A 39 6.60 10.37 5.24
CA PRO A 39 6.90 9.17 5.99
C PRO A 39 6.32 9.17 7.42
N ALA A 40 6.35 10.31 8.12
CA ALA A 40 5.81 10.42 9.46
C ALA A 40 4.28 10.28 9.48
N ALA A 41 3.59 10.87 8.50
CA ALA A 41 2.14 10.69 8.35
C ALA A 41 1.80 9.23 8.01
N ARG A 42 2.64 8.55 7.22
CA ARG A 42 2.51 7.13 6.89
C ARG A 42 2.69 6.22 8.10
N ASP A 43 3.68 6.47 8.94
CA ASP A 43 3.92 5.71 10.17
C ASP A 43 2.75 5.83 11.16
N VAL A 44 2.04 6.97 11.15
CA VAL A 44 0.80 7.18 11.92
C VAL A 44 -0.40 6.50 11.27
N ALA A 45 -0.56 6.62 9.94
CA ALA A 45 -1.71 6.07 9.23
C ALA A 45 -1.71 4.54 9.18
N ALA A 46 -0.54 3.90 9.01
CA ALA A 46 -0.41 2.45 8.88
C ALA A 46 -1.07 1.64 10.02
N PRO A 47 -0.79 1.89 11.31
CA PRO A 47 -1.45 1.17 12.40
C PRO A 47 -2.95 1.44 12.47
N ILE A 48 -3.42 2.64 12.08
CA ILE A 48 -4.86 2.96 12.01
C ILE A 48 -5.54 2.11 10.93
N VAL A 49 -4.93 2.02 9.74
CA VAL A 49 -5.43 1.22 8.63
C VAL A 49 -5.51 -0.26 9.02
N GLU A 50 -4.45 -0.82 9.62
CA GLU A 50 -4.45 -2.21 10.07
C GLU A 50 -5.44 -2.46 11.22
N ALA A 51 -5.64 -1.50 12.12
CA ALA A 51 -6.66 -1.60 13.17
C ALA A 51 -8.08 -1.66 12.60
N VAL A 52 -8.42 -0.84 11.60
CA VAL A 52 -9.71 -0.89 10.91
C VAL A 52 -9.87 -2.21 10.15
N LYS A 53 -8.82 -2.70 9.50
CA LYS A 53 -8.84 -4.00 8.82
C LYS A 53 -9.06 -5.18 9.78
N ALA A 54 -8.50 -5.11 10.99
CA ALA A 54 -8.62 -6.18 11.98
C ALA A 54 -9.93 -6.13 12.79
N ARG A 55 -10.39 -4.93 13.17
CA ARG A 55 -11.54 -4.74 14.08
C ARG A 55 -12.77 -4.12 13.43
N GLY A 56 -12.69 -3.76 12.15
CA GLY A 56 -13.82 -3.19 11.40
C GLY A 56 -14.34 -1.89 12.00
N ILE A 57 -15.67 -1.79 12.12
CA ILE A 57 -16.39 -0.55 12.43
C ILE A 57 -16.10 -0.05 13.86
N ASP A 58 -15.72 -0.96 14.77
CA ASP A 58 -15.38 -0.61 16.15
C ASP A 58 -14.12 0.24 16.21
N ALA A 59 -13.09 -0.11 15.42
CA ALA A 59 -11.88 0.72 15.31
C ALA A 59 -12.19 2.07 14.66
N VAL A 60 -13.08 2.13 13.67
CA VAL A 60 -13.48 3.39 13.04
C VAL A 60 -14.13 4.32 14.06
N ARG A 61 -15.05 3.79 14.89
CA ARG A 61 -15.67 4.55 15.99
C ARG A 61 -14.64 5.00 17.01
N GLU A 62 -13.77 4.09 17.45
CA GLU A 62 -12.70 4.38 18.43
C GLU A 62 -11.84 5.57 17.96
N TYR A 63 -11.38 5.57 16.71
CA TYR A 63 -10.58 6.67 16.17
C TYR A 63 -11.39 7.95 15.94
N ALA A 64 -12.64 7.84 15.47
CA ALA A 64 -13.52 9.00 15.31
C ALA A 64 -13.79 9.71 16.65
N GLU A 65 -14.01 8.96 17.72
CA GLU A 65 -14.18 9.51 19.08
C GLU A 65 -12.86 10.06 19.63
N LYS A 66 -11.75 9.33 19.44
CA LYS A 66 -10.40 9.76 19.87
C LYS A 66 -9.97 11.08 19.24
N PHE A 67 -10.29 11.30 17.96
CA PHE A 67 -9.95 12.52 17.24
C PHE A 67 -11.02 13.62 17.36
N GLY A 68 -12.06 13.41 18.18
CA GLY A 68 -13.12 14.39 18.42
C GLY A 68 -13.99 14.67 17.20
N GLU A 69 -14.04 13.73 16.25
CA GLU A 69 -14.91 13.80 15.07
C GLU A 69 -16.34 13.40 15.39
N LEU A 70 -16.52 12.54 16.40
CA LEU A 70 -17.78 11.98 16.84
C LEU A 70 -17.82 11.97 18.38
N LYS A 71 -18.96 12.32 18.99
CA LYS A 71 -19.14 12.14 20.44
C LYS A 71 -19.68 10.74 20.75
N PRO A 72 -19.42 10.19 21.96
CA PRO A 72 -19.98 8.91 22.37
C PRO A 72 -21.51 8.89 22.21
N GLY A 73 -22.02 7.86 21.51
CA GLY A 73 -23.44 7.68 21.24
C GLY A 73 -23.97 8.41 19.98
N GLU A 74 -23.18 9.27 19.33
CA GLU A 74 -23.58 9.87 18.05
C GLU A 74 -23.55 8.83 16.91
N PRO A 75 -24.43 8.98 15.90
CA PRO A 75 -24.50 8.08 14.77
C PRO A 75 -23.22 8.18 13.93
N LEU A 76 -22.56 7.04 13.73
CA LEU A 76 -21.38 6.96 12.86
C LEU A 76 -21.77 6.88 11.38
N ILE A 77 -22.98 6.42 11.07
CA ILE A 77 -23.47 6.24 9.71
C ILE A 77 -24.81 6.94 9.58
N TYR A 78 -24.94 7.76 8.55
CA TYR A 78 -26.20 8.36 8.11
C TYR A 78 -26.67 7.67 6.85
N THR A 79 -27.84 7.05 6.94
CA THR A 79 -28.52 6.34 5.85
C THR A 79 -29.18 7.30 4.86
N ARG A 80 -29.47 6.84 3.64
CA ARG A 80 -30.15 7.66 2.62
C ARG A 80 -31.41 8.40 3.12
N PRO A 81 -32.34 7.79 3.87
CA PRO A 81 -33.48 8.51 4.43
C PRO A 81 -33.09 9.64 5.39
N GLU A 82 -32.02 9.48 6.18
CA GLU A 82 -31.52 10.54 7.07
C GLU A 82 -30.87 11.67 6.26
N LEU A 83 -30.20 11.35 5.16
CA LEU A 83 -29.68 12.37 4.23
C LEU A 83 -30.82 13.18 3.60
N GLU A 84 -31.92 12.51 3.22
CA GLU A 84 -33.14 13.16 2.71
C GLU A 84 -33.79 14.07 3.76
N GLN A 85 -33.86 13.63 5.01
CA GLN A 85 -34.35 14.47 6.11
C GLN A 85 -33.47 15.71 6.30
N ALA A 86 -32.14 15.57 6.24
CA ALA A 86 -31.22 16.70 6.32
C ALA A 86 -31.43 17.66 5.15
N TRP A 87 -31.61 17.13 3.93
CA TRP A 87 -31.94 17.91 2.74
C TRP A 87 -33.23 18.72 2.91
N ASN A 88 -34.31 18.08 3.37
CA ASN A 88 -35.62 18.71 3.54
C ASN A 88 -35.65 19.83 4.58
N LYS A 89 -34.69 19.84 5.51
CA LYS A 89 -34.52 20.90 6.52
C LYS A 89 -33.67 22.08 6.04
N LEU A 90 -33.06 22.00 4.85
CA LEU A 90 -32.29 23.12 4.30
C LEU A 90 -33.21 24.21 3.76
N GLU A 91 -32.78 25.46 3.91
CA GLU A 91 -33.45 26.61 3.32
C GLU A 91 -33.62 26.42 1.79
N PRO A 92 -34.79 26.78 1.21
CA PRO A 92 -35.04 26.60 -0.22
C PRO A 92 -33.98 27.25 -1.12
N ALA A 93 -33.40 28.37 -0.69
CA ALA A 93 -32.31 29.02 -1.43
C ALA A 93 -31.04 28.15 -1.48
N THR A 94 -30.68 27.52 -0.37
CA THR A 94 -29.54 26.59 -0.26
C THR A 94 -29.78 25.33 -1.08
N GLN A 95 -31.00 24.77 -1.04
CA GLN A 95 -31.36 23.62 -1.89
C GLN A 95 -31.18 23.96 -3.38
N ARG A 96 -31.72 25.12 -3.83
CA ARG A 96 -31.55 25.57 -5.22
C ARG A 96 -30.09 25.77 -5.60
N LEU A 97 -29.25 26.27 -4.68
CA LEU A 97 -27.81 26.39 -4.89
C LEU A 97 -27.16 25.02 -5.14
N LEU A 98 -27.37 24.06 -4.24
CA LEU A 98 -26.78 22.73 -4.33
C LEU A 98 -27.24 21.99 -5.60
N VAL A 99 -28.53 22.08 -5.97
CA VAL A 99 -29.06 21.50 -7.21
C VAL A 99 -28.37 22.08 -8.44
N ARG A 100 -28.19 23.40 -8.51
CA ARG A 100 -27.50 24.04 -9.66
C ARG A 100 -26.04 23.60 -9.75
N THR A 101 -25.35 23.48 -8.61
CA THR A 101 -23.96 23.01 -8.56
C THR A 101 -23.85 21.55 -9.01
N VAL A 102 -24.67 20.65 -8.46
CA VAL A 102 -24.75 19.24 -8.90
C VAL A 102 -25.02 19.15 -10.40
N HIS A 103 -25.95 19.95 -10.92
CA HIS A 103 -26.28 19.95 -12.35
C HIS A 103 -25.07 20.31 -13.23
N ARG A 104 -24.28 21.32 -12.86
CA ARG A 104 -23.09 21.74 -13.62
C ARG A 104 -22.01 20.65 -13.61
N VAL A 105 -21.70 20.10 -12.43
CA VAL A 105 -20.73 19.01 -12.28
C VAL A 105 -21.17 17.77 -13.06
N ARG A 106 -22.45 17.38 -12.92
CA ARG A 106 -23.05 16.27 -13.66
C ARG A 106 -22.93 16.45 -15.17
N ARG A 107 -23.21 17.65 -15.69
CA ARG A 107 -23.15 17.95 -17.12
C ARG A 107 -21.73 17.76 -17.66
N PHE A 108 -20.71 18.25 -16.95
CA PHE A 108 -19.33 18.09 -17.37
C PHE A 108 -18.86 16.62 -17.30
N ALA A 109 -19.17 15.93 -16.20
CA ALA A 109 -18.89 14.51 -16.05
C ALA A 109 -19.53 13.64 -17.16
N LEU A 110 -20.74 13.98 -17.60
CA LEU A 110 -21.41 13.29 -18.71
C LEU A 110 -20.68 13.47 -20.05
N VAL A 111 -20.16 14.68 -20.31
CA VAL A 111 -19.35 14.96 -21.49
C VAL A 111 -18.05 14.13 -21.46
N GLN A 112 -17.36 14.09 -20.32
CA GLN A 112 -16.17 13.25 -20.17
C GLN A 112 -16.49 11.77 -20.40
N LYS A 113 -17.59 11.26 -19.85
CA LYS A 113 -17.98 9.86 -20.02
C LYS A 113 -18.27 9.52 -21.48
N ALA A 114 -18.89 10.44 -22.22
CA ALA A 114 -19.18 10.27 -23.64
C ALA A 114 -17.91 10.30 -24.53
N ALA A 115 -16.78 10.79 -24.02
CA ALA A 115 -15.52 10.83 -24.77
C ALA A 115 -14.80 9.48 -24.85
N ILE A 116 -15.21 8.46 -24.08
CA ILE A 116 -14.69 7.10 -24.17
C ILE A 116 -15.84 6.12 -24.40
N THR A 117 -15.71 5.30 -25.44
CA THR A 117 -16.75 4.34 -25.85
C THR A 117 -16.18 2.96 -26.04
N ASP A 118 -17.06 1.95 -26.08
CA ASP A 118 -16.70 0.62 -26.54
C ASP A 118 -16.07 0.69 -27.93
N ALA A 119 -15.10 -0.19 -28.17
CA ALA A 119 -14.37 -0.26 -29.43
C ALA A 119 -14.32 -1.71 -29.92
N LYS A 120 -14.40 -1.87 -31.24
CA LYS A 120 -14.24 -3.13 -31.95
C LYS A 120 -13.35 -2.89 -33.16
N LEU A 121 -12.37 -3.77 -33.33
CA LEU A 121 -11.45 -3.83 -34.45
C LEU A 121 -11.55 -5.23 -35.06
N ASP A 122 -11.79 -5.30 -36.36
CA ASP A 122 -11.74 -6.57 -37.09
C ASP A 122 -10.28 -7.03 -37.21
N ILE A 123 -10.04 -8.32 -36.92
CA ILE A 123 -8.72 -8.96 -36.99
C ILE A 123 -8.84 -10.25 -37.83
N PRO A 124 -7.74 -10.82 -38.35
CA PRO A 124 -7.81 -12.09 -39.07
C PRO A 124 -8.55 -13.18 -38.27
N GLY A 125 -9.65 -13.68 -38.82
CA GLY A 125 -10.46 -14.75 -38.23
C GLY A 125 -11.46 -14.34 -37.13
N GLY A 126 -11.61 -13.04 -36.85
CA GLY A 126 -12.58 -12.55 -35.87
C GLY A 126 -12.46 -11.06 -35.55
N ALA A 127 -12.55 -10.71 -34.27
CA ALA A 127 -12.48 -9.33 -33.80
C ALA A 127 -11.82 -9.24 -32.42
N ALA A 128 -11.16 -8.12 -32.17
CA ALA A 128 -10.70 -7.71 -30.85
C ALA A 128 -11.26 -6.33 -30.51
N GLY A 129 -11.28 -5.97 -29.24
CA GLY A 129 -11.83 -4.70 -28.83
C GLY A 129 -11.74 -4.48 -27.34
N HIS A 130 -12.50 -3.49 -26.86
CA HIS A 130 -12.70 -3.27 -25.44
C HIS A 130 -14.15 -2.91 -25.12
N THR A 131 -14.49 -3.09 -23.85
CA THR A 131 -15.74 -2.59 -23.26
C THR A 131 -15.41 -1.70 -22.07
N VAL A 132 -16.04 -0.53 -22.02
CA VAL A 132 -15.91 0.43 -20.92
C VAL A 132 -16.99 0.12 -19.89
N ALA A 133 -16.58 -0.17 -18.65
CA ALA A 133 -17.52 -0.46 -17.57
C ALA A 133 -17.13 0.27 -16.28
N PRO A 134 -18.09 0.80 -15.52
CA PRO A 134 -17.78 1.39 -14.22
C PRO A 134 -17.32 0.34 -13.22
N VAL A 135 -16.63 0.79 -12.17
CA VAL A 135 -16.53 0.04 -10.92
C VAL A 135 -17.88 0.02 -10.21
N GLU A 136 -18.16 -1.01 -9.41
CA GLU A 136 -19.46 -1.15 -8.75
C GLU A 136 -19.56 -0.28 -7.50
N ASN A 137 -18.51 -0.28 -6.68
CA ASN A 137 -18.50 0.34 -5.36
C ASN A 137 -17.51 1.52 -5.31
N ALA A 138 -18.00 2.72 -4.99
CA ALA A 138 -17.18 3.92 -4.84
C ALA A 138 -17.22 4.46 -3.40
N GLY A 139 -16.04 4.70 -2.84
CA GLY A 139 -15.84 5.46 -1.61
C GLY A 139 -15.43 6.89 -1.94
N CYS A 140 -16.23 7.86 -1.52
CA CYS A 140 -16.06 9.28 -1.79
C CYS A 140 -15.73 10.03 -0.50
N TYR A 141 -14.49 10.43 -0.32
CA TYR A 141 -14.07 11.17 0.86
C TYR A 141 -14.17 12.68 0.62
N ALA A 142 -14.70 13.41 1.61
CA ALA A 142 -14.68 14.86 1.64
C ALA A 142 -14.08 15.35 2.96
N PRO A 143 -13.07 16.25 2.94
CA PRO A 143 -12.55 16.85 4.15
C PRO A 143 -13.63 17.62 4.91
N GLY A 144 -13.38 17.93 6.17
CA GLY A 144 -14.32 18.67 6.99
C GLY A 144 -13.77 19.06 8.34
N GLY A 145 -14.64 19.61 9.19
CA GLY A 145 -14.36 19.87 10.60
C GLY A 145 -14.21 21.34 10.95
N ARG A 146 -13.29 22.09 10.31
CA ARG A 146 -13.20 23.55 10.52
C ARG A 146 -14.34 24.27 9.80
N TYR A 147 -14.61 23.85 8.56
CA TYR A 147 -15.73 24.31 7.74
C TYR A 147 -16.42 23.11 7.07
N PRO A 148 -17.73 23.16 6.82
CA PRO A 148 -18.41 22.16 6.01
C PRO A 148 -18.02 22.34 4.53
N LEU A 149 -17.69 21.24 3.85
CA LEU A 149 -17.29 21.25 2.43
C LEU A 149 -18.31 20.50 1.55
N PRO A 150 -19.52 21.07 1.32
CA PRO A 150 -20.52 20.44 0.46
C PRO A 150 -20.07 20.37 -1.01
N SER A 151 -19.18 21.25 -1.46
CA SER A 151 -18.61 21.21 -2.81
C SER A 151 -17.83 19.92 -3.05
N SER A 152 -16.93 19.53 -2.14
CA SER A 152 -16.15 18.28 -2.28
C SER A 152 -17.04 17.04 -2.32
N ILE A 153 -18.09 16.98 -1.49
CA ILE A 153 -19.11 15.91 -1.57
C ILE A 153 -19.74 15.86 -2.96
N ILE A 154 -20.16 17.01 -3.50
CA ILE A 154 -20.77 17.07 -4.84
C ILE A 154 -19.77 16.60 -5.89
N MET A 155 -18.52 17.06 -5.84
CA MET A 155 -17.47 16.78 -6.81
C MET A 155 -17.12 15.28 -6.84
N THR A 156 -17.05 14.62 -5.69
CA THR A 156 -16.73 13.18 -5.63
C THR A 156 -17.95 12.31 -5.98
N VAL A 157 -19.08 12.52 -5.28
CA VAL A 157 -20.26 11.65 -5.36
C VAL A 157 -20.94 11.74 -6.72
N THR A 158 -21.12 12.97 -7.25
CA THR A 158 -21.77 13.16 -8.55
C THR A 158 -20.98 12.50 -9.67
N THR A 159 -19.64 12.61 -9.63
CA THR A 159 -18.74 12.01 -10.63
C THR A 159 -18.85 10.49 -10.61
N ALA A 160 -18.81 9.86 -9.44
CA ALA A 160 -18.99 8.41 -9.28
C ALA A 160 -20.36 7.94 -9.83
N ARG A 161 -21.42 8.68 -9.52
CA ARG A 161 -22.78 8.39 -10.03
C ARG A 161 -22.89 8.51 -11.54
N VAL A 162 -22.25 9.51 -12.15
CA VAL A 162 -22.25 9.67 -13.60
C VAL A 162 -21.47 8.54 -14.28
N ALA A 163 -20.34 8.12 -13.71
CA ALA A 163 -19.59 6.96 -14.20
C ALA A 163 -20.48 5.70 -14.25
N GLY A 164 -21.36 5.54 -13.25
CA GLY A 164 -22.35 4.47 -13.19
C GLY A 164 -22.12 3.51 -12.01
N CYS A 165 -21.41 3.96 -10.98
CA CYS A 165 -21.23 3.17 -9.75
C CYS A 165 -22.57 2.92 -9.07
N THR A 166 -22.85 1.66 -8.77
CA THR A 166 -24.09 1.18 -8.15
C THR A 166 -24.16 1.58 -6.68
N ASN A 167 -23.07 1.42 -5.94
CA ASN A 167 -22.98 1.76 -4.53
C ASN A 167 -22.01 2.93 -4.35
N VAL A 168 -22.48 4.04 -3.78
CA VAL A 168 -21.66 5.24 -3.54
C VAL A 168 -21.76 5.65 -2.08
N TRP A 169 -20.70 5.36 -1.34
CA TRP A 169 -20.52 5.77 0.05
C TRP A 169 -19.76 7.08 0.11
N ALA A 170 -20.24 8.03 0.90
CA ALA A 170 -19.48 9.23 1.24
C ALA A 170 -18.87 9.11 2.65
N ALA A 171 -17.75 9.78 2.91
CA ALA A 171 -17.19 9.91 4.24
C ALA A 171 -16.74 11.34 4.50
N SER A 172 -17.09 11.89 5.66
CA SER A 172 -16.66 13.23 6.07
C SER A 172 -16.69 13.37 7.60
N PRO A 173 -15.67 13.96 8.25
CA PRO A 173 -15.68 14.18 9.69
C PRO A 173 -16.64 15.31 10.07
N ARG A 174 -17.40 15.14 11.16
CA ARG A 174 -18.36 16.14 11.68
C ARG A 174 -19.31 16.68 10.59
N PRO A 175 -20.02 15.80 9.85
CA PRO A 175 -20.86 16.25 8.75
C PRO A 175 -22.02 17.10 9.28
N THR A 176 -22.12 18.32 8.77
CA THR A 176 -23.23 19.24 9.09
C THR A 176 -24.46 18.93 8.23
N GLN A 177 -25.60 19.55 8.57
CA GLN A 177 -26.85 19.38 7.79
C GLN A 177 -26.68 19.72 6.30
N ILE A 178 -25.90 20.75 5.96
CA ILE A 178 -25.61 21.08 4.55
C ILE A 178 -24.74 20.02 3.86
N THR A 179 -23.82 19.40 4.59
CA THR A 179 -22.97 18.31 4.07
C THR A 179 -23.81 17.07 3.77
N LEU A 180 -24.70 16.69 4.70
CA LEU A 180 -25.62 15.56 4.53
C LEU A 180 -26.63 15.82 3.40
N GLY A 181 -27.19 17.03 3.33
CA GLY A 181 -28.08 17.42 2.23
C GLY A 181 -27.38 17.45 0.87
N ALA A 182 -26.13 17.90 0.81
CA ALA A 182 -25.31 17.83 -0.40
C ALA A 182 -25.06 16.38 -0.84
N ALA A 183 -24.80 15.46 0.11
CA ALA A 183 -24.64 14.03 -0.17
C ALA A 183 -25.91 13.42 -0.76
N PHE A 184 -27.09 13.78 -0.23
CA PHE A 184 -28.38 13.33 -0.77
C PHE A 184 -28.57 13.74 -2.23
N VAL A 185 -28.45 15.05 -2.53
CA VAL A 185 -28.71 15.58 -3.87
C VAL A 185 -27.64 15.17 -4.89
N ALA A 186 -26.39 14.94 -4.44
CA ALA A 186 -25.33 14.36 -5.27
C ALA A 186 -25.55 12.86 -5.54
N GLY A 187 -26.34 12.18 -4.70
CA GLY A 187 -26.80 10.82 -4.90
C GLY A 187 -26.10 9.76 -4.06
N ALA A 188 -25.43 10.10 -2.96
CA ALA A 188 -24.81 9.12 -2.05
C ALA A 188 -25.87 8.17 -1.44
N ASP A 189 -25.49 6.92 -1.18
CA ASP A 189 -26.34 5.94 -0.51
C ASP A 189 -26.29 6.07 1.02
N ALA A 190 -25.12 6.44 1.53
CA ALA A 190 -24.92 6.70 2.95
C ALA A 190 -23.67 7.55 3.16
N VAL A 191 -23.58 8.17 4.34
CA VAL A 191 -22.43 8.96 4.78
C VAL A 191 -21.84 8.34 6.04
N LEU A 192 -20.55 8.03 6.01
CA LEU A 192 -19.73 7.73 7.19
C LEU A 192 -19.29 9.05 7.85
N ALA A 193 -19.68 9.24 9.10
CA ALA A 193 -19.35 10.43 9.90
C ALA A 193 -17.95 10.35 10.52
N ALA A 194 -16.94 10.06 9.69
CA ALA A 194 -15.55 9.94 10.10
C ALA A 194 -14.59 10.54 9.05
N GLY A 195 -13.44 11.01 9.52
CA GLY A 195 -12.36 11.61 8.74
C GLY A 195 -11.11 10.75 8.66
N GLY A 196 -10.03 11.28 8.07
CA GLY A 196 -8.69 10.74 8.24
C GLY A 196 -8.45 9.32 7.71
N ALA A 197 -7.40 8.69 8.25
CA ALA A 197 -6.94 7.37 7.80
C ALA A 197 -7.97 6.25 8.08
N HIS A 198 -8.72 6.34 9.18
CA HIS A 198 -9.75 5.35 9.54
C HIS A 198 -10.95 5.39 8.59
N ALA A 199 -11.35 6.56 8.09
CA ALA A 199 -12.40 6.66 7.07
C ALA A 199 -11.95 6.08 5.72
N ILE A 200 -10.72 6.38 5.30
CA ILE A 200 -10.15 5.82 4.06
C ILE A 200 -10.05 4.29 4.14
N ALA A 201 -9.58 3.76 5.28
CA ALA A 201 -9.52 2.32 5.51
C ALA A 201 -10.91 1.68 5.52
N ALA A 202 -11.90 2.32 6.17
CA ALA A 202 -13.28 1.86 6.20
C ALA A 202 -13.88 1.73 4.79
N LEU A 203 -13.68 2.73 3.94
CA LEU A 203 -14.13 2.70 2.55
C LEU A 203 -13.42 1.61 1.73
N ALA A 204 -12.11 1.45 1.91
CA ALA A 204 -11.31 0.51 1.10
C ALA A 204 -11.50 -0.96 1.47
N TYR A 205 -11.58 -1.26 2.76
CA TYR A 205 -11.69 -2.65 3.26
C TYR A 205 -13.13 -3.07 3.54
N GLY A 206 -14.04 -2.10 3.64
CA GLY A 206 -15.38 -2.32 4.17
C GLY A 206 -15.36 -2.54 5.69
N CYS A 207 -16.42 -2.10 6.36
CA CYS A 207 -16.62 -2.34 7.78
C CYS A 207 -18.10 -2.22 8.17
N GLY A 208 -18.64 -3.27 8.81
CA GLY A 208 -20.07 -3.31 9.16
C GLY A 208 -20.94 -3.23 7.88
N PRO A 209 -21.87 -2.27 7.77
CA PRO A 209 -22.71 -2.11 6.57
C PRO A 209 -21.98 -1.44 5.39
N ILE A 210 -20.76 -0.93 5.60
CA ILE A 210 -19.94 -0.34 4.53
C ILE A 210 -19.32 -1.47 3.73
N GLY A 211 -19.75 -1.65 2.48
CA GLY A 211 -19.11 -2.58 1.55
C GLY A 211 -17.73 -2.08 1.10
N PRO A 212 -16.78 -2.97 0.79
CA PRO A 212 -15.47 -2.58 0.28
C PRO A 212 -15.62 -1.88 -1.08
N ALA A 213 -15.02 -0.69 -1.19
CA ALA A 213 -15.00 0.05 -2.44
C ALA A 213 -13.98 -0.51 -3.43
N ASP A 214 -14.28 -0.41 -4.71
CA ASP A 214 -13.36 -0.66 -5.82
C ASP A 214 -12.53 0.58 -6.15
N ALA A 215 -13.06 1.77 -5.85
CA ALA A 215 -12.38 3.05 -5.99
C ALA A 215 -12.60 3.93 -4.74
N VAL A 216 -11.52 4.50 -4.20
CA VAL A 216 -11.58 5.46 -3.08
C VAL A 216 -10.96 6.78 -3.54
N VAL A 217 -11.79 7.82 -3.60
CA VAL A 217 -11.41 9.14 -4.14
C VAL A 217 -11.62 10.26 -3.12
N GLY A 218 -11.08 11.43 -3.44
CA GLY A 218 -11.29 12.65 -2.68
C GLY A 218 -9.99 13.17 -2.07
N PRO A 219 -9.87 14.50 -1.93
CA PRO A 219 -8.70 15.13 -1.34
C PRO A 219 -8.72 14.97 0.18
N GLY A 220 -7.59 15.18 0.84
CA GLY A 220 -7.53 15.20 2.29
C GLY A 220 -6.17 15.65 2.80
N ASN A 221 -6.04 15.71 4.13
CA ASN A 221 -4.77 16.05 4.75
C ASN A 221 -3.71 14.95 4.54
N GLN A 222 -2.50 15.20 5.01
CA GLN A 222 -1.38 14.26 4.96
C GLN A 222 -1.70 12.81 5.43
N TYR A 223 -2.59 12.63 6.41
CA TYR A 223 -2.97 11.30 6.91
C TYR A 223 -3.94 10.57 5.97
N VAL A 224 -4.81 11.31 5.29
CA VAL A 224 -5.67 10.78 4.22
C VAL A 224 -4.80 10.36 3.04
N THR A 225 -3.86 11.21 2.62
CA THR A 225 -2.90 10.89 1.54
C THR A 225 -2.06 9.66 1.90
N ALA A 226 -1.55 9.60 3.13
CA ALA A 226 -0.82 8.44 3.63
C ALA A 226 -1.67 7.17 3.61
N ALA A 227 -2.92 7.21 4.09
CA ALA A 227 -3.83 6.08 4.05
C ALA A 227 -4.14 5.63 2.60
N LYS A 228 -4.38 6.57 1.69
CA LYS A 228 -4.57 6.27 0.25
C LYS A 228 -3.35 5.56 -0.34
N SER A 229 -2.14 5.98 0.03
CA SER A 229 -0.90 5.34 -0.42
C SER A 229 -0.75 3.89 0.08
N LEU A 230 -1.35 3.55 1.21
CA LEU A 230 -1.32 2.19 1.78
C LEU A 230 -2.34 1.26 1.08
N ILE A 231 -3.44 1.81 0.55
CA ILE A 231 -4.50 1.05 -0.10
C ILE A 231 -4.42 1.03 -1.63
N ALA A 232 -3.55 1.86 -2.24
CA ALA A 232 -3.48 2.07 -3.69
C ALA A 232 -3.19 0.79 -4.52
N GLY A 233 -2.61 -0.24 -3.90
CA GLY A 233 -2.41 -1.55 -4.55
C GLY A 233 -3.66 -2.44 -4.57
N ARG A 234 -4.72 -2.07 -3.86
CA ARG A 234 -5.95 -2.86 -3.68
C ARG A 234 -7.15 -2.26 -4.40
N VAL A 235 -7.29 -0.93 -4.32
CA VAL A 235 -8.41 -0.19 -4.87
C VAL A 235 -7.90 0.91 -5.78
N ALA A 236 -8.69 1.31 -6.77
CA ALA A 236 -8.38 2.50 -7.54
C ALA A 236 -8.39 3.72 -6.60
N ILE A 237 -7.43 4.61 -6.78
CA ILE A 237 -7.44 5.94 -6.18
C ILE A 237 -7.35 6.97 -7.30
N ASP A 238 -7.86 8.17 -7.05
CA ASP A 238 -7.74 9.32 -7.94
C ASP A 238 -6.30 9.85 -7.98
N MET A 239 -5.76 10.28 -6.85
CA MET A 239 -4.38 10.77 -6.72
C MET A 239 -3.93 10.82 -5.25
N LEU A 240 -2.61 10.97 -5.04
CA LEU A 240 -2.04 11.31 -3.74
C LEU A 240 -1.85 12.83 -3.68
N ALA A 241 -2.59 13.50 -2.80
CA ALA A 241 -2.58 14.95 -2.68
C ALA A 241 -1.51 15.43 -1.71
N GLY A 242 -0.66 16.36 -2.15
CA GLY A 242 0.13 17.26 -1.31
C GLY A 242 -0.56 18.61 -1.06
N PRO A 243 0.15 19.62 -0.53
CA PRO A 243 -0.36 20.97 -0.33
C PRO A 243 -0.92 21.60 -1.63
N SER A 244 -1.95 22.43 -1.52
CA SER A 244 -2.59 23.06 -2.69
C SER A 244 -1.76 24.20 -3.30
N GLU A 245 -1.89 24.40 -4.60
CA GLU A 245 -1.03 25.28 -5.39
C GLU A 245 -1.81 26.08 -6.43
N CYS A 246 -1.57 27.39 -6.51
CA CYS A 246 -2.12 28.22 -7.57
C CYS A 246 -1.01 29.06 -8.20
N LEU A 247 -0.85 28.93 -9.51
CA LEU A 247 0.07 29.71 -10.32
C LEU A 247 -0.71 30.63 -11.25
N VAL A 248 -0.55 31.93 -11.05
CA VAL A 248 -1.06 32.95 -11.98
C VAL A 248 0.07 33.38 -12.91
N ILE A 249 -0.13 33.21 -14.23
CA ILE A 249 0.67 33.85 -15.26
C ILE A 249 -0.04 35.12 -15.71
N ALA A 250 0.63 36.27 -15.60
CA ALA A 250 0.02 37.55 -15.92
C ALA A 250 0.94 38.49 -16.70
N ASP A 251 0.39 39.26 -17.64
CA ASP A 251 1.10 40.34 -18.34
C ASP A 251 0.61 41.73 -17.91
N ALA A 252 1.07 42.79 -18.57
CA ALA A 252 0.70 44.16 -18.21
C ALA A 252 -0.80 44.50 -18.39
N THR A 253 -1.61 43.66 -19.04
CA THR A 253 -3.06 43.88 -19.18
C THR A 253 -3.85 43.36 -17.97
N ALA A 254 -3.22 42.56 -17.12
CA ALA A 254 -3.88 41.98 -15.95
C ALA A 254 -4.30 43.05 -14.92
N CYS A 255 -5.40 42.77 -14.21
CA CYS A 255 -5.86 43.61 -13.11
C CYS A 255 -5.22 43.14 -11.81
N ALA A 256 -4.31 43.94 -11.25
CA ALA A 256 -3.58 43.62 -10.02
C ALA A 256 -4.49 43.24 -8.85
N ARG A 257 -5.64 43.91 -8.71
CA ARG A 257 -6.63 43.61 -7.67
C ARG A 257 -7.23 42.20 -7.79
N VAL A 258 -7.48 41.75 -9.02
CA VAL A 258 -8.05 40.42 -9.30
C VAL A 258 -6.98 39.35 -9.05
N VAL A 259 -5.78 39.53 -9.61
CA VAL A 259 -4.65 38.61 -9.36
C VAL A 259 -4.35 38.46 -7.88
N ALA A 260 -4.34 39.55 -7.11
CA ALA A 260 -4.16 39.48 -5.66
C ALA A 260 -5.30 38.71 -4.96
N ALA A 261 -6.54 38.86 -5.42
CA ALA A 261 -7.68 38.14 -4.86
C ALA A 261 -7.60 36.64 -5.15
N ASP A 262 -7.21 36.22 -6.35
CA ASP A 262 -7.05 34.81 -6.72
C ASP A 262 -5.90 34.15 -5.95
N LEU A 263 -4.77 34.85 -5.78
CA LEU A 263 -3.67 34.39 -4.93
C LEU A 263 -4.10 34.22 -3.47
N LEU A 264 -4.93 35.13 -2.94
CA LEU A 264 -5.44 35.04 -1.57
C LEU A 264 -6.52 33.96 -1.40
N ALA A 265 -7.33 33.71 -2.44
CA ALA A 265 -8.27 32.61 -2.47
C ALA A 265 -7.54 31.28 -2.26
N GLN A 266 -6.44 31.04 -2.98
CA GLN A 266 -5.62 29.86 -2.73
C GLN A 266 -4.99 29.88 -1.33
N ALA A 267 -4.45 31.02 -0.90
CA ALA A 267 -3.71 31.16 0.36
C ALA A 267 -4.55 30.86 1.61
N GLU A 268 -5.86 31.10 1.58
CA GLU A 268 -6.73 30.88 2.74
C GLU A 268 -7.10 29.40 2.99
N HIS A 269 -6.84 28.50 2.04
CA HIS A 269 -7.15 27.07 2.18
C HIS A 269 -6.33 26.39 3.29
N ASP A 270 -5.01 26.56 3.27
CA ASP A 270 -4.09 25.88 4.18
C ASP A 270 -2.79 26.71 4.37
N PRO A 271 -2.19 26.76 5.57
CA PRO A 271 -0.91 27.44 5.79
C PRO A 271 0.26 26.94 4.92
N GLN A 272 0.16 25.74 4.35
CA GLN A 272 1.14 25.15 3.43
C GLN A 272 0.83 25.43 1.96
N ALA A 273 -0.28 26.11 1.65
CA ALA A 273 -0.64 26.44 0.28
C ALA A 273 0.42 27.32 -0.40
N LEU A 274 0.49 27.23 -1.73
CA LEU A 274 1.52 27.88 -2.55
C LEU A 274 0.92 28.85 -3.58
N PRO A 275 0.56 30.08 -3.18
CA PRO A 275 0.12 31.10 -4.13
C PRO A 275 1.33 31.72 -4.86
N SER A 276 1.38 31.62 -6.18
CA SER A 276 2.53 32.05 -6.99
C SER A 276 2.14 32.92 -8.18
N LEU A 277 2.95 33.94 -8.47
CA LEU A 277 2.79 34.83 -9.61
C LEU A 277 4.02 34.77 -10.52
N VAL A 278 3.80 34.58 -11.82
CA VAL A 278 4.84 34.75 -12.85
C VAL A 278 4.37 35.82 -13.81
N SER A 279 5.16 36.89 -13.99
CA SER A 279 4.76 38.00 -14.83
C SER A 279 5.87 38.54 -15.73
N THR A 280 5.48 39.05 -16.89
CA THR A 280 6.35 39.83 -17.79
C THR A 280 6.41 41.32 -17.43
N SER A 281 5.64 41.77 -16.43
CA SER A 281 5.52 43.17 -16.03
C SER A 281 5.96 43.40 -14.59
N ALA A 282 7.10 44.07 -14.40
CA ALA A 282 7.59 44.43 -13.07
C ALA A 282 6.58 45.33 -12.32
N GLN A 283 5.96 46.28 -13.04
CA GLN A 283 4.97 47.18 -12.48
C GLN A 283 3.74 46.43 -11.96
N LEU A 284 3.26 45.41 -12.70
CA LEU A 284 2.13 44.60 -12.25
C LEU A 284 2.45 43.90 -10.93
N ILE A 285 3.65 43.30 -10.80
CA ILE A 285 4.01 42.59 -9.56
C ILE A 285 4.01 43.56 -8.37
N ASP A 286 4.51 44.77 -8.56
CA ASP A 286 4.50 45.80 -7.50
C ASP A 286 3.08 46.24 -7.14
N ASP A 287 2.20 46.38 -8.14
CA ASP A 287 0.79 46.71 -7.90
C ASP A 287 0.02 45.57 -7.21
N VAL A 288 0.34 44.30 -7.54
CA VAL A 288 -0.23 43.12 -6.85
C VAL A 288 0.18 43.09 -5.39
N GLU A 289 1.45 43.42 -5.05
CA GLU A 289 1.89 43.49 -3.64
C GLU A 289 1.10 44.54 -2.84
N VAL A 290 0.80 45.69 -3.43
CA VAL A 290 -0.04 46.72 -2.79
C VAL A 290 -1.45 46.19 -2.52
N GLU A 291 -2.04 45.49 -3.48
CA GLU A 291 -3.36 44.88 -3.35
C GLU A 291 -3.38 43.74 -2.33
N LEU A 292 -2.36 42.88 -2.29
CA LEU A 292 -2.21 41.84 -1.27
C LEU A 292 -2.21 42.43 0.14
N VAL A 293 -1.46 43.52 0.36
CA VAL A 293 -1.45 44.22 1.66
C VAL A 293 -2.83 44.76 2.02
N ALA A 294 -3.50 45.42 1.07
CA ALA A 294 -4.82 46.02 1.28
C ALA A 294 -5.89 44.96 1.59
N GLN A 295 -5.93 43.88 0.82
CA GLN A 295 -6.92 42.82 0.97
C GLN A 295 -6.68 41.99 2.25
N LEU A 296 -5.44 41.65 2.58
CA LEU A 296 -5.09 40.97 3.84
C LEU A 296 -5.37 41.80 5.10
N ALA A 297 -5.58 43.13 4.99
CA ALA A 297 -5.95 43.96 6.13
C ALA A 297 -7.41 43.77 6.55
N VAL A 298 -8.27 43.33 5.64
CA VAL A 298 -9.72 43.19 5.86
C VAL A 298 -10.22 41.73 5.76
N LEU A 299 -9.39 40.82 5.24
CA LEU A 299 -9.73 39.41 5.09
C LEU A 299 -9.88 38.70 6.46
N PRO A 300 -11.04 38.11 6.79
CA PRO A 300 -11.23 37.41 8.07
C PRO A 300 -10.26 36.24 8.30
N THR A 301 -9.83 35.58 7.21
CA THR A 301 -8.90 34.44 7.18
C THR A 301 -7.43 34.88 7.04
N ALA A 302 -7.12 36.17 7.16
CA ALA A 302 -5.78 36.73 6.93
C ALA A 302 -4.65 36.05 7.72
N GLY A 303 -4.93 35.50 8.90
CA GLY A 303 -3.93 34.76 9.68
C GLY A 303 -3.39 33.53 8.95
N ILE A 304 -4.26 32.78 8.26
CA ILE A 304 -3.89 31.59 7.48
C ILE A 304 -3.24 32.04 6.17
N ALA A 305 -3.89 32.97 5.46
CA ALA A 305 -3.40 33.46 4.18
C ALA A 305 -2.00 34.09 4.28
N ARG A 306 -1.72 34.86 5.34
CA ARG A 306 -0.36 35.42 5.58
C ARG A 306 0.69 34.35 5.79
N GLU A 307 0.35 33.22 6.40
CA GLU A 307 1.29 32.11 6.58
C GLU A 307 1.57 31.44 5.23
N ALA A 308 0.52 31.13 4.47
CA ALA A 308 0.64 30.53 3.14
C ALA A 308 1.43 31.41 2.15
N CYS A 309 1.21 32.72 2.16
CA CYS A 309 1.96 33.66 1.31
C CYS A 309 3.49 33.59 1.51
N LYS A 310 3.98 33.18 2.68
CA LYS A 310 5.43 32.99 2.92
C LYS A 310 6.03 31.87 2.07
N ASN A 311 5.21 30.88 1.71
CA ASN A 311 5.60 29.80 0.81
C ASN A 311 5.60 30.28 -0.65
N GLY A 312 4.67 31.18 -0.97
CA GLY A 312 4.50 31.78 -2.29
C GLY A 312 5.66 32.63 -2.77
N TYR A 313 5.61 32.96 -4.06
CA TYR A 313 6.62 33.79 -4.71
C TYR A 313 6.08 34.51 -5.94
N ALA A 314 6.73 35.63 -6.28
CA ALA A 314 6.54 36.34 -7.53
C ALA A 314 7.83 36.35 -8.36
N VAL A 315 7.70 36.11 -9.66
CA VAL A 315 8.82 35.97 -10.59
C VAL A 315 8.61 36.91 -11.77
N LEU A 316 9.61 37.75 -12.02
CA LEU A 316 9.68 38.54 -13.24
C LEU A 316 10.40 37.73 -14.33
N VAL A 317 9.78 37.59 -15.48
CA VAL A 317 10.35 36.92 -16.67
C VAL A 317 10.50 37.88 -17.83
N GLY A 318 11.44 37.60 -18.73
CA GLY A 318 11.68 38.42 -19.93
C GLY A 318 10.67 38.18 -21.06
N SER A 319 9.97 37.04 -21.04
CA SER A 319 9.02 36.67 -22.09
C SER A 319 7.95 35.70 -21.60
N MET A 320 6.85 35.59 -22.36
CA MET A 320 5.80 34.61 -22.09
C MET A 320 6.30 33.16 -22.27
N ASP A 321 7.29 32.94 -23.12
CA ASP A 321 7.92 31.63 -23.33
C ASP A 321 8.60 31.14 -22.04
N GLU A 322 9.29 32.05 -21.35
CA GLU A 322 9.90 31.78 -20.06
C GLU A 322 8.84 31.54 -18.97
N ALA A 323 7.73 32.29 -18.98
CA ALA A 323 6.61 32.04 -18.08
C ALA A 323 6.02 30.63 -18.25
N ILE A 324 5.75 30.23 -19.49
CA ILE A 324 5.23 28.89 -19.82
C ILE A 324 6.23 27.82 -19.39
N ALA A 325 7.54 28.02 -19.65
CA ALA A 325 8.57 27.08 -19.25
C ALA A 325 8.63 26.89 -17.72
N ILE A 326 8.45 27.97 -16.95
CA ILE A 326 8.34 27.90 -15.49
C ILE A 326 7.09 27.12 -15.07
N SER A 327 5.93 27.44 -15.64
CA SER A 327 4.68 26.73 -15.36
C SER A 327 4.80 25.24 -15.64
N ASP A 328 5.31 24.87 -16.82
CA ASP A 328 5.52 23.47 -17.20
C ASP A 328 6.57 22.79 -16.32
N ARG A 329 7.54 23.52 -15.76
CA ARG A 329 8.50 23.01 -14.78
C ARG A 329 7.84 22.75 -13.41
N LEU A 330 6.90 23.59 -13.01
CA LEU A 330 6.17 23.45 -11.75
C LEU A 330 5.08 22.37 -11.84
N ALA A 331 4.38 22.29 -12.98
CA ALA A 331 3.20 21.46 -13.18
C ALA A 331 2.14 21.70 -12.07
N PRO A 332 1.64 22.95 -11.94
CA PRO A 332 0.82 23.39 -10.82
C PRO A 332 -0.54 22.69 -10.79
N GLU A 333 -1.15 22.66 -9.61
CA GLU A 333 -2.54 22.22 -9.42
C GLU A 333 -3.50 23.15 -10.19
N HIS A 334 -3.50 24.44 -9.88
CA HIS A 334 -4.25 25.47 -10.60
C HIS A 334 -3.33 26.37 -11.42
N LEU A 335 -3.65 26.57 -12.69
CA LEU A 335 -2.96 27.50 -13.59
C LEU A 335 -3.95 28.53 -14.13
N GLU A 336 -3.74 29.80 -13.81
CA GLU A 336 -4.53 30.91 -14.32
C GLU A 336 -3.74 31.75 -15.31
N LEU A 337 -4.38 32.13 -16.42
CA LEU A 337 -3.76 32.92 -17.49
C LEU A 337 -4.47 34.28 -17.62
N HIS A 338 -3.90 35.29 -16.97
CA HIS A 338 -4.34 36.68 -17.01
C HIS A 338 -3.49 37.48 -18.00
N THR A 339 -3.62 37.17 -19.28
CA THR A 339 -2.84 37.77 -20.37
C THR A 339 -3.74 38.22 -21.51
N ASP A 340 -3.27 39.11 -22.37
CA ASP A 340 -4.03 39.63 -23.52
C ASP A 340 -4.43 38.49 -24.50
N ASP A 341 -3.50 37.59 -24.83
CA ASP A 341 -3.73 36.40 -25.68
C ASP A 341 -3.69 35.08 -24.87
N ALA A 342 -4.56 34.98 -23.86
CA ALA A 342 -4.61 33.83 -22.96
C ALA A 342 -4.86 32.49 -23.69
N GLU A 343 -5.60 32.48 -24.81
CA GLU A 343 -5.84 31.27 -25.59
C GLU A 343 -4.56 30.75 -26.27
N ALA A 344 -3.71 31.64 -26.81
CA ALA A 344 -2.45 31.22 -27.39
C ALA A 344 -1.48 30.68 -26.34
N VAL A 345 -1.46 31.29 -25.14
CA VAL A 345 -0.68 30.79 -24.01
C VAL A 345 -1.19 29.41 -23.56
N ALA A 346 -2.51 29.25 -23.42
CA ALA A 346 -3.15 28.00 -23.03
C ALA A 346 -2.77 26.81 -23.91
N ARG A 347 -2.73 26.99 -25.25
CA ARG A 347 -2.35 25.93 -26.20
C ARG A 347 -0.91 25.44 -26.06
N ARG A 348 -0.05 26.20 -25.37
CA ARG A 348 1.39 25.94 -25.24
C ARG A 348 1.77 25.37 -23.89
N CYS A 349 0.96 25.58 -22.85
CA CYS A 349 1.12 24.96 -21.53
C CYS A 349 0.90 23.45 -21.62
N LYS A 350 1.79 22.66 -21.03
CA LYS A 350 1.81 21.20 -21.13
C LYS A 350 1.41 20.49 -19.85
N HIS A 351 1.67 21.10 -18.69
CA HIS A 351 1.45 20.45 -17.39
C HIS A 351 0.70 21.36 -16.43
N TYR A 352 -0.51 20.96 -16.06
CA TYR A 352 -1.38 21.62 -15.08
C TYR A 352 -2.49 20.67 -14.62
N GLY A 353 -3.03 20.86 -13.43
CA GLY A 353 -4.22 20.15 -12.96
C GLY A 353 -5.50 20.74 -13.57
N GLY A 354 -5.73 22.02 -13.32
CA GLY A 354 -6.84 22.82 -13.85
C GLY A 354 -6.31 24.09 -14.51
N LEU A 355 -6.85 24.42 -15.69
CA LEU A 355 -6.46 25.59 -16.48
C LEU A 355 -7.62 26.58 -16.58
N PHE A 356 -7.34 27.84 -16.22
CA PHE A 356 -8.29 28.95 -16.26
C PHE A 356 -7.78 29.99 -17.25
N VAL A 357 -8.54 30.20 -18.32
CA VAL A 357 -8.09 30.97 -19.50
C VAL A 357 -8.79 32.31 -19.56
N GLY A 358 -8.02 33.40 -19.43
CA GLY A 358 -8.47 34.78 -19.52
C GLY A 358 -8.86 35.39 -18.18
N HIS A 359 -8.91 36.72 -18.13
CA HIS A 359 -9.08 37.55 -16.93
C HIS A 359 -10.35 37.30 -16.08
N ALA A 360 -11.33 36.56 -16.60
CA ALA A 360 -12.59 36.26 -15.90
C ALA A 360 -12.67 34.80 -15.41
N ALA A 361 -11.71 33.96 -15.80
CA ALA A 361 -11.64 32.57 -15.38
C ALA A 361 -10.67 32.45 -14.20
N ALA A 362 -11.13 31.87 -13.10
CA ALA A 362 -10.36 31.73 -11.88
C ALA A 362 -10.68 30.41 -11.15
N GLU A 363 -9.74 29.96 -10.32
CA GLU A 363 -9.81 28.78 -9.45
C GLU A 363 -11.15 28.69 -8.72
N VAL A 364 -11.57 29.80 -8.10
CA VAL A 364 -12.82 29.89 -7.33
C VAL A 364 -14.06 29.48 -8.12
N LEU A 365 -14.08 29.71 -9.44
CA LEU A 365 -15.21 29.31 -10.28
C LEU A 365 -15.20 27.80 -10.57
N GLY A 366 -14.01 27.22 -10.71
CA GLY A 366 -13.83 25.77 -10.81
C GLY A 366 -14.28 25.06 -9.53
N ASP A 367 -13.78 25.52 -8.40
CA ASP A 367 -14.00 24.98 -7.06
C ASP A 367 -15.46 24.85 -6.66
N TYR A 368 -16.26 25.86 -7.02
CA TYR A 368 -17.68 25.92 -6.67
C TYR A 368 -18.61 25.47 -7.80
N GLY A 369 -18.06 24.75 -8.78
CA GLY A 369 -18.82 23.92 -9.70
C GLY A 369 -19.23 24.60 -10.99
N ALA A 370 -18.31 25.30 -11.67
CA ALA A 370 -18.46 25.65 -13.09
C ALA A 370 -18.66 24.40 -13.98
N GLY A 371 -18.13 23.25 -13.54
CA GLY A 371 -18.30 21.96 -14.20
C GLY A 371 -17.14 20.99 -13.93
N PRO A 372 -15.89 21.39 -14.21
CA PRO A 372 -14.71 20.60 -13.91
C PRO A 372 -14.58 20.24 -12.43
N ASN A 373 -13.85 19.16 -12.15
CA ASN A 373 -13.61 18.72 -10.78
C ASN A 373 -12.46 19.51 -10.15
N HIS A 374 -12.59 19.88 -8.89
CA HIS A 374 -11.56 20.58 -8.13
C HIS A 374 -10.61 19.66 -7.35
N THR A 375 -10.81 18.34 -7.41
CA THR A 375 -9.84 17.41 -6.84
C THR A 375 -8.76 17.23 -7.88
N LEU A 376 -7.66 17.97 -7.72
CA LEU A 376 -6.62 18.13 -8.74
C LEU A 376 -5.24 17.65 -8.23
N PRO A 377 -4.34 17.26 -9.14
CA PRO A 377 -3.00 16.83 -8.78
C PRO A 377 -2.14 17.99 -8.28
N THR A 378 -1.45 17.79 -7.17
CA THR A 378 -0.53 18.76 -6.56
C THR A 378 0.92 18.24 -6.55
N GLY A 379 1.88 19.05 -6.11
CA GLY A 379 3.27 18.62 -5.90
C GLY A 379 4.04 18.25 -7.18
N GLY A 380 3.58 18.76 -8.33
CA GLY A 380 4.12 18.46 -9.66
C GLY A 380 3.60 17.15 -10.28
N THR A 381 2.61 16.49 -9.66
CA THR A 381 2.05 15.22 -10.17
C THR A 381 1.17 15.40 -11.42
N ALA A 382 0.78 16.64 -11.76
CA ALA A 382 0.07 16.96 -13.00
C ALA A 382 0.83 16.56 -14.28
N ARG A 383 2.11 16.20 -14.16
CA ARG A 383 2.92 15.63 -15.25
C ARG A 383 2.50 14.23 -15.67
N SER A 384 1.94 13.46 -14.75
CA SER A 384 1.65 12.03 -14.93
C SER A 384 0.21 11.66 -14.64
N THR A 385 -0.57 12.54 -13.99
CA THR A 385 -1.97 12.30 -13.69
C THR A 385 -2.82 13.54 -13.93
N GLY A 386 -4.10 13.33 -14.25
CA GLY A 386 -5.11 14.39 -14.24
C GLY A 386 -5.85 14.44 -12.91
N GLY A 387 -6.77 15.41 -12.79
CA GLY A 387 -7.71 15.48 -11.67
C GLY A 387 -8.72 14.34 -11.65
N LEU A 388 -9.49 14.28 -10.57
CA LEU A 388 -10.60 13.35 -10.42
C LEU A 388 -11.58 13.55 -11.59
N SER A 389 -11.90 12.45 -12.25
CA SER A 389 -12.84 12.46 -13.37
C SER A 389 -13.68 11.20 -13.36
N VAL A 390 -14.65 11.14 -14.26
CA VAL A 390 -15.40 9.89 -14.48
C VAL A 390 -14.49 8.74 -14.87
N PHE A 391 -13.35 9.00 -15.53
CA PHE A 391 -12.41 7.97 -15.95
C PHE A 391 -11.77 7.23 -14.78
N THR A 392 -11.63 7.87 -13.61
CA THR A 392 -11.16 7.23 -12.37
C THR A 392 -12.03 6.02 -11.97
N PHE A 393 -13.31 6.06 -12.34
CA PHE A 393 -14.29 5.02 -12.02
C PHE A 393 -14.55 4.07 -13.18
N LEU A 394 -13.94 4.26 -14.36
CA LEU A 394 -14.15 3.44 -15.54
C LEU A 394 -13.00 2.46 -15.75
N ARG A 395 -13.33 1.24 -16.18
CA ARG A 395 -12.39 0.20 -16.55
C ARG A 395 -12.56 -0.12 -18.03
N VAL A 396 -11.46 -0.04 -18.79
CA VAL A 396 -11.42 -0.46 -20.19
C VAL A 396 -10.98 -1.92 -20.23
N ARG A 397 -11.92 -2.82 -20.53
CA ARG A 397 -11.68 -4.28 -20.50
C ARG A 397 -11.54 -4.80 -21.92
N THR A 398 -10.36 -5.31 -22.26
CA THR A 398 -10.09 -5.86 -23.59
C THR A 398 -10.72 -7.24 -23.78
N TRP A 399 -11.17 -7.53 -24.99
CA TRP A 399 -11.68 -8.83 -25.38
C TRP A 399 -11.19 -9.18 -26.78
N MET A 400 -11.15 -10.48 -27.08
CA MET A 400 -10.91 -11.02 -28.42
C MET A 400 -11.82 -12.21 -28.65
N SER A 401 -12.34 -12.32 -29.86
CA SER A 401 -13.15 -13.45 -30.32
C SER A 401 -12.63 -13.90 -31.67
N LEU A 402 -12.28 -15.18 -31.79
CA LEU A 402 -11.86 -15.82 -33.03
C LEU A 402 -12.81 -16.98 -33.32
N SER A 403 -13.33 -17.02 -34.54
CA SER A 403 -14.26 -18.07 -34.99
C SER A 403 -13.85 -18.70 -36.32
N ASN A 404 -13.02 -18.01 -37.13
CA ASN A 404 -12.52 -18.52 -38.39
C ASN A 404 -11.00 -18.73 -38.34
N LEU A 405 -10.61 -19.95 -37.94
CA LEU A 405 -9.21 -20.33 -37.74
C LEU A 405 -8.43 -20.40 -39.06
N LYS A 406 -9.10 -20.66 -40.19
CA LYS A 406 -8.48 -20.63 -41.52
C LYS A 406 -7.94 -19.24 -41.86
N THR A 407 -8.72 -18.19 -41.58
CA THR A 407 -8.27 -16.81 -41.77
C THR A 407 -7.27 -16.38 -40.69
N ALA A 408 -7.34 -16.95 -39.48
CA ALA A 408 -6.40 -16.67 -38.39
C ALA A 408 -5.10 -17.51 -38.45
N ALA A 409 -4.88 -18.32 -39.49
CA ALA A 409 -3.80 -19.31 -39.51
C ALA A 409 -2.42 -18.67 -39.29
N ASP A 410 -2.12 -17.57 -39.98
CA ASP A 410 -0.84 -16.86 -39.84
C ASP A 410 -0.67 -16.26 -38.44
N LEU A 411 -1.73 -15.67 -37.88
CA LEU A 411 -1.73 -15.18 -36.49
C LEU A 411 -1.41 -16.30 -35.48
N VAL A 412 -1.96 -17.49 -35.70
CA VAL A 412 -1.70 -18.66 -34.85
C VAL A 412 -0.26 -19.16 -35.01
N ARG A 413 0.26 -19.21 -36.24
CA ARG A 413 1.66 -19.59 -36.52
C ARG A 413 2.65 -18.61 -35.89
N ASP A 414 2.39 -17.31 -35.99
CA ASP A 414 3.21 -16.26 -35.36
C ASP A 414 3.21 -16.41 -33.83
N ALA A 415 2.04 -16.61 -33.23
CA ALA A 415 1.92 -16.83 -31.79
C ALA A 415 2.69 -18.09 -31.33
N HIS A 416 2.63 -19.17 -32.11
CA HIS A 416 3.43 -20.37 -31.86
C HIS A 416 4.93 -20.09 -31.93
N ALA A 417 5.40 -19.43 -33.00
CA ALA A 417 6.81 -19.13 -33.22
C ALA A 417 7.38 -18.21 -32.13
N LEU A 418 6.66 -17.14 -31.77
CA LEU A 418 7.05 -16.24 -30.68
C LEU A 418 7.10 -16.98 -29.35
N ALA A 419 6.11 -17.82 -29.04
CA ALA A 419 6.12 -18.62 -27.83
C ALA A 419 7.31 -19.60 -27.78
N LYS A 420 7.77 -20.16 -28.91
CA LYS A 420 9.00 -20.97 -28.96
C LYS A 420 10.26 -20.12 -28.75
N ILE A 421 10.36 -18.94 -29.36
CA ILE A 421 11.48 -18.01 -29.17
C ILE A 421 11.61 -17.61 -27.69
N GLU A 422 10.49 -17.39 -27.02
CA GLU A 422 10.43 -17.02 -25.60
C GLU A 422 10.60 -18.24 -24.65
N GLY A 423 10.69 -19.46 -25.17
CA GLY A 423 10.79 -20.69 -24.37
C GLY A 423 9.49 -21.11 -23.69
N LEU A 424 8.35 -20.49 -24.02
CA LEU A 424 7.01 -20.76 -23.48
C LEU A 424 6.33 -21.92 -24.22
N HIS A 425 6.90 -23.11 -24.12
CA HIS A 425 6.48 -24.32 -24.85
C HIS A 425 4.98 -24.66 -24.72
N GLY A 426 4.38 -24.50 -23.53
CA GLY A 426 2.95 -24.69 -23.34
C GLY A 426 2.07 -23.69 -24.12
N HIS A 427 2.54 -22.46 -24.31
CA HIS A 427 1.84 -21.46 -25.15
C HIS A 427 1.96 -21.83 -26.64
N ALA A 428 3.14 -22.30 -27.07
CA ALA A 428 3.37 -22.75 -28.44
C ALA A 428 2.48 -23.95 -28.80
N VAL A 429 2.37 -24.94 -27.91
CA VAL A 429 1.49 -26.10 -28.08
C VAL A 429 0.02 -25.67 -28.11
N ALA A 430 -0.40 -24.80 -27.18
CA ALA A 430 -1.76 -24.29 -27.17
C ALA A 430 -2.12 -23.55 -28.48
N ALA A 431 -1.20 -22.76 -29.04
CA ALA A 431 -1.40 -22.12 -30.34
C ALA A 431 -1.54 -23.16 -31.47
N ALA A 432 -0.61 -24.11 -31.56
CA ALA A 432 -0.61 -25.13 -32.62
C ALA A 432 -1.92 -25.93 -32.68
N HIS A 433 -2.47 -26.34 -31.53
CA HIS A 433 -3.74 -27.08 -31.45
C HIS A 433 -4.98 -26.34 -31.95
N ARG A 434 -4.86 -25.06 -32.33
CA ARG A 434 -5.94 -24.28 -32.97
C ARG A 434 -5.92 -24.37 -34.49
N LEU A 435 -4.87 -24.91 -35.09
CA LEU A 435 -4.83 -25.16 -36.54
C LEU A 435 -5.51 -26.50 -36.86
N ASP A 436 -5.85 -26.68 -38.14
CA ASP A 436 -6.30 -27.99 -38.64
C ASP A 436 -5.21 -29.05 -38.42
N THR A 437 -5.60 -30.33 -38.38
CA THR A 437 -4.78 -31.43 -37.87
C THR A 437 -3.41 -31.54 -38.55
N GLU A 438 -3.32 -31.34 -39.86
CA GLU A 438 -2.05 -31.41 -40.61
C GLU A 438 -1.09 -30.27 -40.22
N ASP A 439 -1.56 -29.02 -40.24
CA ASP A 439 -0.75 -27.86 -39.83
C ASP A 439 -0.37 -27.92 -38.34
N SER A 440 -1.27 -28.41 -37.49
CA SER A 440 -1.00 -28.62 -36.08
C SER A 440 0.09 -29.68 -35.89
N GLN A 441 0.06 -30.79 -36.63
CA GLN A 441 1.08 -31.83 -36.55
C GLN A 441 2.46 -31.29 -36.95
N MET A 442 2.55 -30.54 -38.05
CA MET A 442 3.81 -29.93 -38.50
C MET A 442 4.43 -28.98 -37.46
N LEU A 443 3.62 -28.21 -36.74
CA LEU A 443 4.12 -27.31 -35.67
C LEU A 443 4.47 -28.06 -34.38
N LEU A 444 3.89 -29.23 -34.17
CA LEU A 444 4.13 -30.08 -33.02
C LEU A 444 5.28 -31.09 -33.25
N GLU A 445 5.78 -31.21 -34.48
CA GLU A 445 6.99 -32.00 -34.78
C GLU A 445 8.17 -31.51 -33.93
N GLY A 446 8.67 -32.39 -33.04
CA GLY A 446 9.68 -32.08 -32.02
C GLY A 446 9.14 -31.94 -30.59
N PHE A 447 7.82 -31.94 -30.39
CA PHE A 447 7.16 -32.15 -29.09
C PHE A 447 6.78 -33.62 -28.86
N GLU A 448 6.79 -34.45 -29.91
CA GLU A 448 6.51 -35.89 -29.86
C GLU A 448 7.71 -36.70 -29.34
N SER A 449 7.75 -36.93 -28.02
CA SER A 449 8.48 -38.05 -27.41
C SER A 449 7.79 -38.59 -26.15
N ALA A 450 6.47 -38.48 -26.07
CA ALA A 450 5.70 -38.95 -24.90
C ALA A 450 4.46 -39.80 -25.24
N GLU A 451 4.29 -40.26 -26.49
CA GLU A 451 3.18 -41.17 -26.83
C GLU A 451 3.39 -42.63 -26.39
N GLY A 452 4.57 -42.98 -25.84
CA GLY A 452 4.86 -44.33 -25.33
C GLY A 452 4.31 -44.65 -23.93
N ALA A 453 3.70 -43.70 -23.22
CA ALA A 453 3.36 -43.86 -21.80
C ALA A 453 1.87 -44.15 -21.50
N LEU A 454 0.97 -44.08 -22.49
CA LEU A 454 -0.48 -44.10 -22.26
C LEU A 454 -1.18 -45.46 -22.50
N THR A 455 -0.47 -46.53 -22.89
CA THR A 455 -1.09 -47.83 -23.23
C THR A 455 -0.93 -48.93 -22.19
N ALA A 456 -0.53 -48.64 -20.95
CA ALA A 456 -0.32 -49.66 -19.93
C ALA A 456 -0.93 -49.31 -18.58
N HIS A 457 -2.26 -49.22 -18.47
CA HIS A 457 -3.00 -49.50 -17.22
C HIS A 457 -4.51 -49.64 -17.49
N SER A 458 -4.89 -50.76 -18.10
CA SER A 458 -6.28 -51.26 -18.08
C SER A 458 -6.30 -52.69 -17.53
N ALA A 459 -6.12 -52.84 -16.22
CA ALA A 459 -6.45 -54.08 -15.50
C ALA A 459 -6.65 -53.81 -13.99
N GLY A 460 -7.92 -53.59 -13.61
CA GLY A 460 -8.55 -54.05 -12.36
C GLY A 460 -8.03 -53.56 -11.00
N VAL A 461 -8.78 -52.65 -10.35
CA VAL A 461 -8.91 -52.56 -8.88
C VAL A 461 -10.37 -52.20 -8.52
N PRO A 462 -10.99 -52.74 -7.45
CA PRO A 462 -12.44 -52.71 -7.21
C PRO A 462 -13.00 -51.39 -6.69
N GLN A 463 -14.27 -51.17 -7.01
CA GLN A 463 -15.04 -49.93 -6.87
C GLN A 463 -15.61 -49.67 -5.45
N SER A 464 -14.80 -49.78 -4.39
CA SER A 464 -15.26 -49.52 -3.02
C SER A 464 -14.17 -48.98 -2.10
N ALA A 465 -13.66 -47.78 -2.38
CA ALA A 465 -12.86 -46.98 -1.41
C ALA A 465 -12.64 -45.51 -1.85
N LEU A 466 -13.65 -44.84 -2.42
CA LEU A 466 -13.55 -43.43 -2.80
C LEU A 466 -14.77 -42.66 -2.27
N ASP A 467 -14.78 -42.39 -0.97
CA ASP A 467 -15.56 -41.30 -0.39
C ASP A 467 -14.74 -40.69 0.76
N GLY A 468 -14.27 -39.46 0.56
CA GLY A 468 -13.60 -38.66 1.58
C GLY A 468 -12.25 -38.07 1.14
N ALA A 469 -12.30 -36.81 0.68
CA ALA A 469 -11.18 -35.90 0.42
C ALA A 469 -10.37 -36.13 -0.88
N SER A 470 -10.94 -35.71 -2.02
CA SER A 470 -10.22 -35.49 -3.27
C SER A 470 -9.51 -34.13 -3.25
N ILE A 471 -8.17 -34.14 -3.25
CA ILE A 471 -7.35 -32.99 -3.67
C ILE A 471 -7.40 -32.94 -5.19
N SER A 472 -7.90 -31.82 -5.73
CA SER A 472 -7.93 -31.53 -7.16
C SER A 472 -6.51 -31.30 -7.70
N THR A 473 -5.98 -32.26 -8.45
CA THR A 473 -4.76 -32.11 -9.24
C THR A 473 -5.13 -31.67 -10.65
N ASP A 474 -5.33 -30.36 -10.86
CA ASP A 474 -5.33 -29.75 -12.19
C ASP A 474 -4.39 -28.54 -12.17
N GLY A 475 -3.18 -28.80 -12.64
CA GLY A 475 -2.05 -27.88 -12.66
C GLY A 475 -0.86 -28.52 -13.35
N GLY A 476 -1.05 -28.96 -14.59
CA GLY A 476 -0.01 -29.60 -15.41
C GLY A 476 1.02 -28.59 -15.92
N ALA A 477 1.92 -28.14 -15.04
CA ALA A 477 3.28 -27.82 -15.42
C ALA A 477 4.15 -28.96 -14.89
N SER A 478 4.87 -29.63 -15.78
CA SER A 478 5.84 -30.65 -15.42
C SER A 478 6.78 -30.09 -14.34
N THR A 479 6.71 -30.65 -13.13
CA THR A 479 7.68 -30.47 -12.04
C THR A 479 8.98 -31.23 -12.29
N SER A 480 9.15 -31.84 -13.47
CA SER A 480 10.30 -32.71 -13.74
C SER A 480 11.60 -31.90 -13.81
N GLY A 481 12.29 -31.81 -12.66
CA GLY A 481 13.65 -31.29 -12.51
C GLY A 481 13.85 -30.11 -11.55
N ASN A 482 12.79 -29.47 -11.04
CA ASN A 482 12.93 -28.38 -10.06
C ASN A 482 12.89 -28.91 -8.63
N MET A 483 13.69 -28.31 -7.75
CA MET A 483 13.60 -28.56 -6.31
C MET A 483 12.31 -27.97 -5.74
N LEU A 484 11.55 -28.76 -4.98
CA LEU A 484 10.34 -28.31 -4.29
C LEU A 484 10.69 -27.77 -2.89
N LEU A 485 10.38 -26.50 -2.63
CA LEU A 485 10.56 -25.85 -1.33
C LEU A 485 9.21 -25.50 -0.71
N ALA A 486 8.81 -26.21 0.33
CA ALA A 486 7.56 -25.97 1.04
C ALA A 486 7.64 -24.79 2.03
N LEU A 487 6.64 -23.92 1.99
CA LEU A 487 6.46 -22.79 2.90
C LEU A 487 5.08 -22.84 3.55
N PRO A 488 4.92 -22.32 4.78
CA PRO A 488 3.60 -22.24 5.41
C PRO A 488 2.63 -21.38 4.59
N LYS A 489 1.42 -21.89 4.35
CA LYS A 489 0.43 -21.24 3.47
C LYS A 489 -0.20 -19.97 4.05
N LYS A 490 -0.41 -19.94 5.37
CA LYS A 490 -1.11 -18.84 6.08
C LYS A 490 -0.65 -18.71 7.53
N GLY A 491 -0.97 -17.57 8.14
CA GLY A 491 -0.68 -17.27 9.55
C GLY A 491 0.66 -16.55 9.75
N ARG A 492 0.95 -16.19 11.01
CA ARG A 492 2.12 -15.39 11.37
C ARG A 492 3.46 -16.00 10.91
N LEU A 493 3.61 -17.31 11.06
CA LEU A 493 4.81 -18.01 10.60
C LEU A 493 4.98 -17.90 9.08
N ALA A 494 3.90 -17.95 8.30
CA ALA A 494 3.95 -17.79 6.84
C ALA A 494 4.51 -16.41 6.45
N GLU A 495 4.01 -15.34 7.06
CA GLU A 495 4.50 -13.97 6.79
C GLU A 495 5.98 -13.81 7.11
N MET A 496 6.45 -14.38 8.22
CA MET A 496 7.86 -14.36 8.59
C MET A 496 8.72 -15.16 7.61
N CYS A 497 8.25 -16.35 7.17
CA CYS A 497 8.95 -17.18 6.20
C CYS A 497 9.05 -16.50 4.82
N LEU A 498 7.99 -15.82 4.37
CA LEU A 498 8.00 -15.11 3.08
C LEU A 498 9.05 -13.99 3.06
N LYS A 499 9.09 -13.16 4.10
CA LYS A 499 10.13 -12.14 4.26
C LYS A 499 11.53 -12.75 4.26
N PHE A 500 11.68 -13.91 4.88
CA PHE A 500 12.95 -14.62 4.95
C PHE A 500 13.41 -15.13 3.56
N VAL A 501 12.49 -15.68 2.78
CA VAL A 501 12.72 -16.16 1.40
C VAL A 501 13.09 -14.99 0.48
N GLU A 502 12.35 -13.89 0.55
CA GLU A 502 12.63 -12.67 -0.23
C GLU A 502 14.00 -12.08 0.14
N ALA A 503 14.30 -11.92 1.44
CA ALA A 503 15.57 -11.35 1.90
C ALA A 503 16.79 -12.25 1.58
N ALA A 504 16.58 -13.56 1.51
CA ALA A 504 17.58 -14.51 1.01
C ALA A 504 17.80 -14.43 -0.52
N GLY A 505 17.02 -13.61 -1.23
CA GLY A 505 17.14 -13.37 -2.66
C GLY A 505 16.51 -14.45 -3.52
N LEU A 506 15.46 -15.13 -3.04
CA LEU A 506 14.63 -15.99 -3.88
C LEU A 506 13.54 -15.11 -4.51
N GLN A 507 13.65 -14.88 -5.81
CA GLN A 507 12.68 -14.06 -6.55
C GLN A 507 11.63 -14.99 -7.13
N TYR A 508 10.35 -14.69 -6.90
CA TYR A 508 9.23 -15.47 -7.42
C TYR A 508 8.03 -14.57 -7.66
N HIS A 509 7.11 -15.03 -8.50
CA HIS A 509 5.82 -14.39 -8.67
C HIS A 509 4.71 -15.39 -8.33
N ARG A 510 3.89 -15.06 -7.33
CA ARG A 510 2.74 -15.88 -6.94
C ARG A 510 1.46 -15.23 -7.44
N ARG A 511 0.70 -15.93 -8.28
CA ARG A 511 -0.66 -15.51 -8.68
C ARG A 511 -1.65 -15.79 -7.56
N ASP A 512 -2.69 -14.97 -7.46
CA ASP A 512 -3.74 -15.13 -6.45
C ASP A 512 -4.37 -16.53 -6.52
N ARG A 513 -4.58 -17.14 -5.34
CA ARG A 513 -5.21 -18.46 -5.13
C ARG A 513 -4.42 -19.69 -5.55
N LEU A 514 -3.20 -19.56 -6.08
CA LEU A 514 -2.32 -20.71 -6.33
C LEU A 514 -1.46 -21.05 -5.11
N ASP A 515 -1.38 -22.34 -4.80
CA ASP A 515 -0.50 -22.90 -3.75
C ASP A 515 0.90 -23.27 -4.27
N VAL A 516 1.25 -22.80 -5.48
CA VAL A 516 2.55 -23.04 -6.09
C VAL A 516 3.05 -21.75 -6.75
N ALA A 517 4.35 -21.46 -6.62
CA ALA A 517 5.01 -20.37 -7.34
C ALA A 517 6.43 -20.78 -7.76
N HIS A 518 6.83 -20.45 -8.98
CA HIS A 518 8.17 -20.75 -9.46
C HIS A 518 9.11 -19.59 -9.18
N CYS A 519 10.32 -19.91 -8.72
CA CYS A 519 11.38 -18.91 -8.63
C CYS A 519 11.85 -18.52 -10.03
N THR A 520 12.02 -17.22 -10.27
CA THR A 520 12.50 -16.67 -11.54
C THR A 520 14.01 -16.74 -11.67
N ASN A 521 14.74 -16.88 -10.55
CA ASN A 521 16.19 -16.80 -10.50
C ASN A 521 16.90 -18.08 -10.03
N LEU A 522 16.15 -19.15 -9.70
CA LEU A 522 16.67 -20.45 -9.29
C LEU A 522 15.73 -21.57 -9.75
N PRO A 523 16.22 -22.79 -10.02
CA PRO A 523 15.40 -23.97 -10.35
C PRO A 523 14.68 -24.53 -9.11
N ILE A 524 13.86 -23.68 -8.50
CA ILE A 524 13.10 -23.95 -7.28
C ILE A 524 11.64 -23.63 -7.53
N THR A 525 10.77 -24.52 -7.08
CA THR A 525 9.33 -24.31 -7.04
C THR A 525 8.91 -24.20 -5.57
N LEU A 526 8.36 -23.04 -5.19
CA LEU A 526 7.76 -22.82 -3.88
C LEU A 526 6.39 -23.48 -3.83
N VAL A 527 6.13 -24.27 -2.79
CA VAL A 527 4.85 -24.94 -2.55
C VAL A 527 4.29 -24.46 -1.21
N PHE A 528 3.05 -23.98 -1.18
CA PHE A 528 2.43 -23.39 0.01
C PHE A 528 1.51 -24.41 0.69
N LEU A 529 1.94 -24.95 1.83
CA LEU A 529 1.24 -26.02 2.56
C LEU A 529 0.86 -25.59 3.98
N PRO A 530 -0.15 -26.20 4.61
CA PRO A 530 -0.36 -26.03 6.05
C PRO A 530 0.90 -26.45 6.83
N ALA A 531 1.29 -25.67 7.83
CA ALA A 531 2.57 -25.89 8.54
C ALA A 531 2.72 -27.31 9.12
N LYS A 532 1.61 -27.89 9.60
CA LYS A 532 1.52 -29.25 10.13
C LYS A 532 1.81 -30.35 9.10
N ASP A 533 1.61 -30.06 7.81
CA ASP A 533 1.77 -31.05 6.74
C ASP A 533 3.20 -31.03 6.15
N ILE A 534 3.93 -29.93 6.31
CA ILE A 534 5.24 -29.72 5.69
C ILE A 534 6.25 -30.81 6.07
N ALA A 535 6.38 -31.11 7.37
CA ALA A 535 7.34 -32.11 7.85
C ALA A 535 7.05 -33.49 7.27
N SER A 536 5.77 -33.91 7.30
CA SER A 536 5.32 -35.18 6.74
C SER A 536 5.57 -35.28 5.23
N PHE A 537 5.25 -34.25 4.47
CA PHE A 537 5.45 -34.24 3.01
C PHE A 537 6.94 -34.33 2.63
N ILE A 538 7.82 -33.73 3.44
CA ILE A 538 9.27 -33.84 3.26
C ILE A 538 9.73 -35.25 3.65
N GLY A 539 9.28 -35.78 4.79
CA GLY A 539 9.64 -37.13 5.24
C GLY A 539 9.20 -38.24 4.27
N MET A 540 8.07 -38.06 3.57
CA MET A 540 7.57 -38.98 2.53
C MET A 540 8.31 -38.86 1.19
N GLY A 541 9.14 -37.82 1.00
CA GLY A 541 9.86 -37.57 -0.25
C GLY A 541 9.04 -36.88 -1.34
N ASN A 542 7.84 -36.37 -1.01
CA ASN A 542 7.02 -35.58 -1.92
C ASN A 542 7.54 -34.15 -2.12
N VAL A 543 8.35 -33.65 -1.16
CA VAL A 543 8.95 -32.31 -1.18
C VAL A 543 10.42 -32.42 -0.75
N ASP A 544 11.30 -31.67 -1.41
CA ASP A 544 12.75 -31.74 -1.16
C ASP A 544 13.17 -31.04 0.15
N ALA A 545 12.61 -29.86 0.43
CA ALA A 545 12.88 -29.10 1.64
C ALA A 545 11.72 -28.18 2.01
N GLY A 546 11.75 -27.57 3.19
CA GLY A 546 10.74 -26.60 3.59
C GLY A 546 10.97 -25.98 4.96
N ILE A 547 10.13 -25.00 5.29
CA ILE A 547 10.20 -24.27 6.56
C ILE A 547 8.96 -24.59 7.40
N THR A 548 9.14 -25.10 8.61
CA THR A 548 8.06 -25.31 9.59
C THR A 548 8.60 -25.17 11.02
N GLY A 549 7.76 -25.30 12.04
CA GLY A 549 8.16 -25.25 13.45
C GLY A 549 8.82 -26.54 13.93
N GLN A 550 9.75 -26.47 14.88
CA GLN A 550 10.33 -27.65 15.54
C GLN A 550 9.26 -28.52 16.20
N ASP A 551 8.22 -27.88 16.74
CA ASP A 551 7.01 -28.51 17.28
C ASP A 551 6.29 -29.34 16.23
N MET A 552 6.09 -28.83 15.01
CA MET A 552 5.48 -29.57 13.91
C MET A 552 6.34 -30.74 13.44
N VAL A 553 7.67 -30.59 13.43
CA VAL A 553 8.59 -31.69 13.09
C VAL A 553 8.50 -32.81 14.13
N ALA A 554 8.53 -32.44 15.41
CA ALA A 554 8.47 -33.39 16.51
C ALA A 554 7.09 -34.08 16.61
N GLU A 555 6.01 -33.35 16.33
CA GLU A 555 4.63 -33.89 16.29
C GLU A 555 4.43 -34.87 15.12
N ALA A 556 5.01 -34.58 13.94
CA ALA A 556 4.89 -35.45 12.77
C ALA A 556 5.61 -36.80 12.92
N GLY A 557 6.66 -36.87 13.75
CA GLY A 557 7.42 -38.11 13.97
C GLY A 557 8.13 -38.66 12.72
N CYS A 558 8.35 -37.82 11.71
CA CYS A 558 8.96 -38.20 10.44
C CYS A 558 10.50 -38.06 10.45
N THR A 559 11.19 -38.79 9.58
CA THR A 559 12.65 -38.65 9.41
C THR A 559 12.97 -37.52 8.43
N VAL A 560 13.52 -36.42 8.95
CA VAL A 560 13.97 -35.25 8.16
C VAL A 560 15.33 -34.77 8.67
N THR A 561 16.10 -34.09 7.82
CA THR A 561 17.34 -33.43 8.22
C THR A 561 17.03 -31.99 8.61
N THR A 562 17.44 -31.54 9.80
CA THR A 562 17.38 -30.12 10.19
C THR A 562 18.60 -29.39 9.64
N GLU A 563 18.39 -28.52 8.65
CA GLU A 563 19.45 -27.80 7.95
C GLU A 563 19.86 -26.51 8.68
N LEU A 564 18.89 -25.78 9.23
CA LEU A 564 19.14 -24.49 9.86
C LEU A 564 18.00 -24.08 10.80
N GLU A 565 18.36 -23.62 12.00
CA GLU A 565 17.43 -22.91 12.89
C GLU A 565 17.31 -21.44 12.46
N LEU A 566 16.08 -20.99 12.18
CA LEU A 566 15.86 -19.67 11.58
C LEU A 566 15.72 -18.55 12.62
N GLY A 567 15.63 -18.87 13.91
CA GLY A 567 15.52 -17.86 14.97
C GLY A 567 14.20 -17.08 14.99
N ILE A 568 13.23 -17.43 14.14
CA ILE A 568 11.93 -16.78 13.98
C ILE A 568 10.80 -17.65 14.55
N GLY A 569 9.69 -17.03 14.95
CA GLY A 569 8.53 -17.75 15.50
C GLY A 569 8.81 -18.45 16.84
N LYS A 570 9.68 -17.88 17.68
CA LYS A 570 10.03 -18.46 18.98
C LYS A 570 8.83 -18.45 19.93
N CYS A 571 8.42 -19.62 20.40
CA CYS A 571 7.37 -19.78 21.40
C CYS A 571 7.57 -21.06 22.22
N PHE A 572 6.68 -21.31 23.18
CA PHE A 572 6.68 -22.52 23.99
C PHE A 572 5.41 -23.33 23.74
N LEU A 573 5.54 -24.63 23.46
CA LEU A 573 4.42 -25.55 23.60
C LEU A 573 4.22 -25.81 25.08
N SER A 574 3.04 -25.45 25.62
CA SER A 574 2.84 -25.37 27.06
C SER A 574 1.54 -26.03 27.48
N LEU A 575 1.56 -26.68 28.65
CA LEU A 575 0.37 -27.07 29.39
C LEU A 575 -0.25 -25.82 30.01
N GLN A 576 -1.48 -25.51 29.63
CA GLN A 576 -2.24 -24.34 30.07
C GLN A 576 -3.45 -24.80 30.88
N VAL A 577 -3.63 -24.19 32.04
CA VAL A 577 -4.63 -24.57 33.05
C VAL A 577 -5.45 -23.35 33.47
N PRO A 578 -6.69 -23.51 33.97
CA PRO A 578 -7.47 -22.40 34.52
C PRO A 578 -6.67 -21.57 35.54
N GLU A 579 -6.79 -20.24 35.52
CA GLU A 579 -6.06 -19.36 36.46
C GLU A 579 -6.26 -19.74 37.94
N ARG A 580 -7.46 -20.24 38.29
CA ARG A 580 -7.76 -20.77 39.64
C ARG A 580 -6.90 -21.97 40.06
N LYS A 581 -6.20 -22.61 39.12
CA LYS A 581 -5.29 -23.77 39.31
C LYS A 581 -3.82 -23.42 39.02
N LYS A 582 -3.43 -22.14 39.07
CA LYS A 582 -2.07 -21.66 38.73
C LYS A 582 -0.92 -22.29 39.52
N ALA A 583 -1.19 -22.89 40.69
CA ALA A 583 -0.18 -23.58 41.52
C ALA A 583 -0.02 -25.08 41.20
N CYS A 584 -0.72 -25.58 40.19
CA CYS A 584 -0.67 -26.98 39.80
C CYS A 584 0.46 -27.26 38.79
N SER A 585 0.92 -28.50 38.76
CA SER A 585 1.94 -29.06 37.87
C SER A 585 1.35 -30.07 36.90
N ALA A 586 2.13 -30.58 35.94
CA ALA A 586 1.64 -31.63 35.04
C ALA A 586 1.12 -32.88 35.78
N THR A 587 1.68 -33.23 36.96
CA THR A 587 1.21 -34.38 37.74
C THR A 587 -0.23 -34.24 38.25
N ASP A 588 -0.67 -33.01 38.53
CA ASP A 588 -2.03 -32.74 39.01
C ASP A 588 -3.12 -32.90 37.94
N PHE A 589 -2.70 -32.96 36.67
CA PHE A 589 -3.57 -33.14 35.52
C PHE A 589 -3.42 -34.52 34.86
N ALA A 590 -2.58 -35.40 35.40
CA ALA A 590 -2.51 -36.79 34.97
C ALA A 590 -3.88 -37.47 35.17
N GLY A 591 -4.37 -38.16 34.15
CA GLY A 591 -5.70 -38.78 34.15
C GLY A 591 -6.87 -37.85 33.81
N CYS A 592 -6.63 -36.54 33.65
CA CYS A 592 -7.66 -35.57 33.24
C CYS A 592 -7.88 -35.55 31.72
N ARG A 593 -8.87 -34.77 31.26
CA ARG A 593 -9.12 -34.52 29.84
C ARG A 593 -8.25 -33.37 29.36
N ILE A 594 -7.35 -33.63 28.41
CA ILE A 594 -6.45 -32.65 27.83
C ILE A 594 -6.82 -32.44 26.36
N ALA A 595 -7.14 -31.21 25.98
CA ALA A 595 -7.36 -30.85 24.59
C ALA A 595 -6.07 -30.27 23.97
N THR A 596 -5.73 -30.69 22.76
CA THR A 596 -4.50 -30.26 22.10
C THR A 596 -4.58 -30.39 20.59
N SER A 597 -3.83 -29.56 19.87
CA SER A 597 -3.52 -29.72 18.45
C SER A 597 -2.23 -30.52 18.22
N PHE A 598 -1.59 -31.00 19.31
CA PHE A 598 -0.31 -31.73 19.35
C PHE A 598 -0.46 -33.07 20.09
N PRO A 599 -1.30 -34.00 19.61
CA PRO A 599 -1.62 -35.23 20.32
C PRO A 599 -0.40 -36.14 20.60
N HIS A 600 0.58 -36.25 19.69
CA HIS A 600 1.75 -37.09 19.89
C HIS A 600 2.69 -36.53 20.95
N LEU A 601 3.02 -35.24 20.88
CA LEU A 601 3.86 -34.58 21.88
C LEU A 601 3.19 -34.58 23.25
N THR A 602 1.87 -34.34 23.29
CA THR A 602 1.11 -34.38 24.55
C THR A 602 1.11 -35.78 25.15
N ARG A 603 0.91 -36.84 24.34
CA ARG A 603 1.00 -38.24 24.80
C ARG A 603 2.40 -38.56 25.32
N SER A 604 3.44 -38.15 24.59
CA SER A 604 4.83 -38.37 24.97
C SER A 604 5.18 -37.70 26.30
N PHE A 605 4.67 -36.47 26.52
CA PHE A 605 4.87 -35.72 27.75
C PHE A 605 4.19 -36.36 28.96
N PHE A 606 2.93 -36.81 28.83
CA PHE A 606 2.19 -37.42 29.93
C PHE A 606 2.53 -38.90 30.16
N ALA A 607 3.00 -39.64 29.16
CA ALA A 607 3.31 -41.07 29.29
C ALA A 607 4.18 -41.47 30.51
N PRO A 608 5.32 -40.79 30.83
CA PRO A 608 6.09 -41.11 32.02
C PRO A 608 5.34 -40.80 33.33
N ILE A 609 4.54 -39.74 33.34
CA ILE A 609 3.75 -39.29 34.51
C ILE A 609 2.61 -40.28 34.78
N ASP A 610 1.87 -40.63 33.73
CA ASP A 610 0.76 -41.60 33.75
C ASP A 610 1.23 -42.96 34.26
N LYS A 611 2.39 -43.43 33.76
CA LYS A 611 3.02 -44.67 34.21
C LYS A 611 3.40 -44.64 35.69
N GLN A 612 3.88 -43.51 36.19
CA GLN A 612 4.26 -43.37 37.60
C GLN A 612 3.04 -43.36 38.53
N LEU A 613 1.92 -42.78 38.09
CA LEU A 613 0.71 -42.61 38.90
C LEU A 613 -0.34 -43.73 38.69
N GLY A 614 -0.15 -44.60 37.69
CA GLY A 614 -1.11 -45.67 37.38
C GLY A 614 -2.42 -45.15 36.80
N VAL A 615 -2.39 -44.03 36.09
CA VAL A 615 -3.55 -43.38 35.45
C VAL A 615 -3.36 -43.29 33.94
N GLU A 616 -4.41 -42.91 33.21
CA GLU A 616 -4.35 -42.68 31.76
C GLU A 616 -4.97 -41.32 31.42
N THR A 617 -4.14 -40.39 30.93
CA THR A 617 -4.57 -39.04 30.52
C THR A 617 -5.37 -39.10 29.23
N LYS A 618 -6.57 -38.49 29.22
CA LYS A 618 -7.50 -38.52 28.09
C LYS A 618 -7.21 -37.38 27.13
N ILE A 619 -6.46 -37.67 26.07
CA ILE A 619 -6.02 -36.67 25.09
C ILE A 619 -6.99 -36.60 23.92
N THR A 620 -7.57 -35.42 23.71
CA THR A 620 -8.49 -35.11 22.60
C THR A 620 -7.79 -34.20 21.60
N ASP A 621 -7.71 -34.65 20.36
CA ASP A 621 -7.22 -33.84 19.23
C ASP A 621 -8.28 -32.79 18.86
N ILE A 622 -7.90 -31.52 18.94
CA ILE A 622 -8.73 -30.37 18.56
C ILE A 622 -7.94 -29.49 17.59
N SER A 623 -8.56 -29.15 16.47
CA SER A 623 -8.02 -28.17 15.52
C SER A 623 -8.70 -26.81 15.70
N GLY A 624 -7.93 -25.72 15.61
CA GLY A 624 -8.44 -24.36 15.76
C GLY A 624 -8.17 -23.76 17.14
N SER A 625 -9.17 -23.09 17.73
CA SER A 625 -9.07 -22.40 19.04
C SER A 625 -9.09 -23.39 20.21
N VAL A 626 -7.97 -24.05 20.46
CA VAL A 626 -7.79 -25.04 21.54
C VAL A 626 -8.07 -24.42 22.91
N GLU A 627 -7.72 -23.16 23.11
CA GLU A 627 -7.92 -22.40 24.35
C GLU A 627 -9.39 -22.31 24.81
N ALA A 628 -10.34 -22.40 23.87
CA ALA A 628 -11.77 -22.38 24.17
C ALA A 628 -12.27 -23.69 24.81
N ALA A 629 -11.55 -24.80 24.66
CA ALA A 629 -11.99 -26.12 25.09
C ALA A 629 -12.28 -26.20 26.60
N VAL A 630 -11.51 -25.47 27.42
CA VAL A 630 -11.71 -25.43 28.87
C VAL A 630 -12.95 -24.61 29.24
N GLY A 631 -13.13 -23.44 28.61
CA GLY A 631 -14.31 -22.59 28.83
C GLY A 631 -15.62 -23.27 28.41
N LEU A 632 -15.57 -24.13 27.39
CA LEU A 632 -16.70 -24.93 26.91
C LEU A 632 -16.91 -26.24 27.68
N GLY A 633 -16.07 -26.56 28.67
CA GLY A 633 -16.17 -27.78 29.48
C GLY A 633 -15.75 -29.07 28.76
N LEU A 634 -15.12 -28.95 27.59
CA LEU A 634 -14.65 -30.08 26.77
C LEU A 634 -13.36 -30.71 27.33
N ALA A 635 -12.52 -29.91 28.00
CA ALA A 635 -11.27 -30.35 28.60
C ALA A 635 -11.02 -29.69 29.96
N ASP A 636 -10.17 -30.31 30.77
CA ASP A 636 -9.78 -29.82 32.10
C ASP A 636 -8.51 -28.95 32.03
N ALA A 637 -7.68 -29.15 31.00
CA ALA A 637 -6.54 -28.32 30.60
C ALA A 637 -6.27 -28.46 29.10
N VAL A 638 -5.41 -27.59 28.55
CA VAL A 638 -5.03 -27.62 27.13
C VAL A 638 -3.52 -27.64 26.96
N VAL A 639 -3.04 -28.24 25.88
CA VAL A 639 -1.65 -28.12 25.43
C VAL A 639 -1.65 -27.45 24.07
N ASP A 640 -1.10 -26.23 24.02
CA ASP A 640 -1.01 -25.43 22.80
C ASP A 640 0.15 -24.41 22.88
N LEU A 641 0.47 -23.77 21.76
CA LEU A 641 1.57 -22.81 21.62
C LEU A 641 1.30 -21.50 22.37
N VAL A 642 2.28 -21.05 23.15
CA VAL A 642 2.27 -19.81 23.92
C VAL A 642 3.46 -18.94 23.51
N GLU A 643 3.17 -17.77 22.93
CA GLU A 643 4.19 -16.77 22.61
C GLU A 643 4.16 -15.60 23.62
N THR A 644 3.13 -14.75 23.55
CA THR A 644 2.93 -13.62 24.49
C THR A 644 1.95 -13.95 25.62
N GLY A 645 1.26 -15.08 25.51
CA GLY A 645 0.20 -15.52 26.43
C GLY A 645 -1.04 -14.63 26.44
N THR A 646 -1.28 -13.78 25.45
CA THR A 646 -2.47 -12.89 25.40
C THR A 646 -3.75 -13.67 25.20
N THR A 647 -3.78 -14.60 24.24
CA THR A 647 -4.98 -15.40 23.91
C THR A 647 -5.35 -16.35 25.04
N MET A 648 -4.35 -17.04 25.61
CA MET A 648 -4.49 -17.86 26.80
C MET A 648 -5.09 -17.07 27.99
N ARG A 649 -4.56 -15.87 28.28
CA ARG A 649 -5.07 -15.02 29.36
C ARG A 649 -6.51 -14.54 29.11
N ALA A 650 -6.83 -14.20 27.86
CA ALA A 650 -8.19 -13.83 27.48
C ALA A 650 -9.18 -14.99 27.68
N ALA A 651 -8.73 -16.25 27.56
CA ALA A 651 -9.51 -17.45 27.84
C ALA A 651 -9.53 -17.85 29.34
N GLY A 652 -8.91 -17.07 30.23
CA GLY A 652 -8.84 -17.36 31.67
C GLY A 652 -7.87 -18.50 32.03
N LEU A 653 -6.86 -18.73 31.19
CA LEU A 653 -5.84 -19.77 31.36
C LEU A 653 -4.47 -19.17 31.75
N CYS A 654 -3.62 -20.01 32.34
CA CYS A 654 -2.23 -19.70 32.68
C CYS A 654 -1.32 -20.90 32.38
N VAL A 655 -0.03 -20.66 32.14
CA VAL A 655 0.95 -21.73 31.91
C VAL A 655 1.22 -22.45 33.23
N ALA A 656 1.03 -23.77 33.24
CA ALA A 656 1.46 -24.66 34.31
C ALA A 656 2.90 -25.15 34.07
N GLU A 657 3.18 -25.66 32.86
CA GLU A 657 4.47 -26.26 32.53
C GLU A 657 4.78 -26.17 31.04
N ASN A 658 6.03 -25.98 30.68
CA ASN A 658 6.48 -25.92 29.28
C ASN A 658 6.94 -27.31 28.83
N LEU A 659 6.34 -27.82 27.76
CA LEU A 659 6.71 -29.11 27.16
C LEU A 659 7.98 -28.97 26.31
N MET A 660 8.02 -27.94 25.47
CA MET A 660 9.18 -27.65 24.64
C MET A 660 9.24 -26.18 24.23
N GLN A 661 10.46 -25.67 24.06
CA GLN A 661 10.69 -24.44 23.32
C GLN A 661 10.75 -24.77 21.82
N THR A 662 10.11 -23.98 20.97
CA THR A 662 10.08 -24.17 19.53
C THR A 662 10.41 -22.89 18.78
N GLN A 663 10.94 -23.04 17.57
CA GLN A 663 11.17 -22.00 16.58
C GLN A 663 11.05 -22.59 15.16
N ALA A 664 11.01 -21.72 14.15
CA ALA A 664 11.03 -22.17 12.76
C ALA A 664 12.39 -22.76 12.38
N VAL A 665 12.36 -23.84 11.61
CA VAL A 665 13.53 -24.56 11.09
C VAL A 665 13.39 -24.79 9.59
N LEU A 666 14.50 -24.68 8.87
CA LEU A 666 14.64 -25.23 7.53
C LEU A 666 14.96 -26.72 7.66
N ILE A 667 14.14 -27.56 7.04
CA ILE A 667 14.30 -29.01 7.00
C ILE A 667 14.39 -29.51 5.56
N SER A 668 15.05 -30.64 5.35
CA SER A 668 15.20 -31.30 4.05
C SER A 668 14.94 -32.80 4.13
N ASN A 669 14.61 -33.40 2.99
CA ASN A 669 14.56 -34.85 2.87
C ASN A 669 16.01 -35.40 2.82
N PRO A 670 16.40 -36.36 3.68
CA PRO A 670 17.76 -36.91 3.71
C PRO A 670 18.22 -37.57 2.39
N HIS A 671 17.28 -37.93 1.52
CA HIS A 671 17.47 -38.63 0.25
C HIS A 671 17.11 -37.77 -0.98
N THR A 672 16.96 -36.44 -0.82
CA THR A 672 16.69 -35.55 -1.96
C THR A 672 17.81 -35.61 -3.00
N THR A 673 17.43 -35.67 -4.28
CA THR A 673 18.36 -35.55 -5.41
C THR A 673 18.84 -34.10 -5.62
N HIS A 674 18.25 -33.13 -4.91
CA HIS A 674 18.54 -31.69 -5.02
C HIS A 674 19.44 -31.16 -3.90
N ALA A 675 20.26 -31.99 -3.27
CA ALA A 675 21.10 -31.62 -2.11
C ALA A 675 21.96 -30.35 -2.34
N THR A 676 22.47 -30.15 -3.56
CA THR A 676 23.24 -28.94 -3.93
C THR A 676 22.40 -27.65 -3.82
N LEU A 677 21.12 -27.70 -4.19
CA LEU A 677 20.22 -26.55 -4.09
C LEU A 677 19.78 -26.32 -2.65
N VAL A 678 19.53 -27.38 -1.88
CA VAL A 678 19.27 -27.30 -0.43
C VAL A 678 20.41 -26.55 0.27
N ASN A 679 21.66 -26.98 0.03
CA ASN A 679 22.83 -26.34 0.64
C ASN A 679 22.99 -24.87 0.20
N LYS A 680 22.66 -24.54 -1.06
CA LYS A 680 22.66 -23.14 -1.54
C LYS A 680 21.61 -22.29 -0.80
N ILE A 681 20.40 -22.80 -0.59
CA ILE A 681 19.36 -22.09 0.18
C ILE A 681 19.81 -21.91 1.62
N ARG A 682 20.32 -22.97 2.25
CA ARG A 682 20.89 -22.94 3.61
C ARG A 682 21.92 -21.83 3.76
N GLN A 683 22.90 -21.73 2.85
CA GLN A 683 23.92 -20.67 2.86
C GLN A 683 23.33 -19.26 2.67
N ARG A 684 22.33 -19.10 1.80
CA ARG A 684 21.67 -17.79 1.59
C ARG A 684 20.90 -17.35 2.84
N PHE A 685 20.25 -18.30 3.50
CA PHE A 685 19.49 -18.12 4.72
C PHE A 685 20.42 -17.77 5.89
N GLU A 686 21.52 -18.49 6.05
CA GLU A 686 22.58 -18.23 7.03
C GLU A 686 23.22 -16.83 6.83
N GLY A 687 23.40 -16.43 5.57
CA GLY A 687 23.86 -15.10 5.19
C GLY A 687 22.93 -13.97 5.66
N TYR A 688 21.62 -14.17 5.52
CA TYR A 688 20.61 -13.22 5.98
C TYR A 688 20.50 -13.20 7.52
N LEU A 689 20.60 -14.35 8.19
CA LEU A 689 20.67 -14.41 9.65
C LEU A 689 21.90 -13.65 10.18
N THR A 690 23.04 -13.79 9.51
CA THR A 690 24.23 -13.03 9.86
C THR A 690 24.01 -11.54 9.65
N SER A 691 23.47 -11.11 8.50
CA SER A 691 23.27 -9.67 8.23
C SER A 691 22.22 -9.02 9.14
N SER A 692 21.24 -9.76 9.63
CA SER A 692 20.27 -9.25 10.61
C SER A 692 20.86 -9.11 12.03
N LYS A 693 21.87 -9.94 12.37
CA LYS A 693 22.55 -9.88 13.68
C LYS A 693 23.61 -8.79 13.76
N TYR A 694 24.22 -8.41 12.65
CA TYR A 694 25.36 -7.49 12.62
C TYR A 694 25.11 -6.28 11.70
N SER A 695 25.62 -5.12 12.09
CA SER A 695 25.76 -3.95 11.22
C SER A 695 27.22 -3.76 10.81
N LEU A 696 27.47 -3.17 9.65
CA LEU A 696 28.80 -2.78 9.23
C LEU A 696 29.11 -1.41 9.82
N MET A 697 30.17 -1.32 10.63
CA MET A 697 30.67 -0.08 11.18
C MET A 697 31.98 0.28 10.51
N THR A 698 32.11 1.52 10.07
CA THR A 698 33.36 2.05 9.51
C THR A 698 33.80 3.27 10.30
N TYR A 699 35.08 3.39 10.61
CA TYR A 699 35.61 4.55 11.34
C TYR A 699 37.09 4.79 11.00
N ASN A 700 37.54 6.02 11.19
CA ASN A 700 38.95 6.40 11.07
C ASN A 700 39.57 6.51 12.46
N ILE A 701 40.81 6.05 12.64
CA ILE A 701 41.52 6.15 13.91
C ILE A 701 43.05 6.26 13.71
N PRO A 702 43.80 6.94 14.59
CA PRO A 702 45.25 6.89 14.57
C PRO A 702 45.79 5.46 14.66
N ARG A 703 46.77 5.13 13.82
CA ARG A 703 47.39 3.80 13.75
C ARG A 703 47.93 3.32 15.11
N THR A 704 48.39 4.24 15.96
CA THR A 704 48.88 3.95 17.32
C THR A 704 47.79 3.48 18.28
N LEU A 705 46.52 3.78 17.99
CA LEU A 705 45.36 3.42 18.82
C LEU A 705 44.57 2.24 18.27
N LEU A 706 44.92 1.73 17.08
CA LEU A 706 44.25 0.61 16.43
C LEU A 706 44.12 -0.62 17.35
N SER A 707 45.18 -0.99 18.07
CA SER A 707 45.15 -2.16 18.97
C SER A 707 44.09 -2.05 20.08
N LYS A 708 43.80 -0.83 20.55
CA LYS A 708 42.73 -0.58 21.52
C LYS A 708 41.35 -0.61 20.87
N ALA A 709 41.22 -0.05 19.66
CA ALA A 709 39.96 -0.06 18.92
C ALA A 709 39.53 -1.48 18.52
N VAL A 710 40.47 -2.38 18.17
CA VAL A 710 40.16 -3.79 17.89
C VAL A 710 39.57 -4.52 19.10
N LEU A 711 39.88 -4.10 20.34
CA LEU A 711 39.25 -4.66 21.54
C LEU A 711 37.78 -4.21 21.69
N VAL A 712 37.46 -3.00 21.23
CA VAL A 712 36.09 -2.46 21.24
C VAL A 712 35.27 -3.02 20.08
N THR A 713 35.89 -3.17 18.91
CA THR A 713 35.29 -3.79 17.72
C THR A 713 36.09 -5.01 17.28
N PRO A 714 35.95 -6.17 17.95
CA PRO A 714 36.67 -7.38 17.57
C PRO A 714 36.21 -7.93 16.21
N GLY A 715 35.01 -7.56 15.76
CA GLY A 715 34.40 -8.06 14.54
C GLY A 715 33.84 -9.48 14.68
N LYS A 716 33.18 -9.98 13.63
CA LYS A 716 32.77 -11.39 13.54
C LYS A 716 33.99 -12.34 13.44
N ARG A 717 35.08 -11.88 12.82
CA ARG A 717 36.36 -12.61 12.70
C ARG A 717 37.56 -11.72 13.00
N SER A 718 37.69 -10.64 12.25
CA SER A 718 38.70 -9.60 12.43
C SER A 718 38.28 -8.34 11.65
N PRO A 719 38.62 -7.12 12.09
CA PRO A 719 38.39 -5.91 11.32
C PRO A 719 39.23 -5.85 10.04
N THR A 720 38.67 -5.27 8.98
CA THR A 720 39.44 -4.86 7.80
C THR A 720 40.09 -3.51 8.08
N VAL A 721 41.39 -3.40 7.84
CA VAL A 721 42.17 -2.17 8.11
C VAL A 721 42.81 -1.68 6.82
N GLN A 722 42.50 -0.45 6.43
CA GLN A 722 43.03 0.21 5.23
C GLN A 722 43.85 1.45 5.63
N GLN A 723 45.02 1.63 5.04
CA GLN A 723 45.86 2.81 5.23
C GLN A 723 45.22 4.02 4.54
N LEU A 724 45.16 5.17 5.23
CA LEU A 724 44.77 6.45 4.64
C LEU A 724 46.01 7.17 4.07
N ASP A 725 45.80 8.14 3.17
CA ASP A 725 46.86 8.97 2.58
C ASP A 725 47.67 9.73 3.64
N GLU A 726 47.02 10.05 4.77
CA GLU A 726 47.71 10.46 5.98
C GLU A 726 48.36 9.24 6.66
N ASP A 727 49.69 9.13 6.57
CA ASP A 727 50.49 7.98 7.04
C ASP A 727 50.19 7.53 8.49
N SER A 728 49.71 8.44 9.33
CA SER A 728 49.44 8.19 10.75
C SER A 728 48.05 7.61 11.06
N TRP A 729 47.14 7.53 10.08
CA TRP A 729 45.75 7.08 10.27
C TRP A 729 45.38 5.85 9.46
N VAL A 730 44.38 5.13 9.96
CA VAL A 730 43.77 3.98 9.29
C VAL A 730 42.25 4.09 9.28
N ALA A 731 41.64 3.64 8.21
CA ALA A 731 40.22 3.34 8.15
C ALA A 731 39.99 1.88 8.55
N VAL A 732 39.03 1.66 9.44
CA VAL A 732 38.65 0.35 9.94
C VAL A 732 37.20 0.05 9.55
N SER A 733 36.97 -1.10 8.94
CA SER A 733 35.64 -1.61 8.58
C SER A 733 35.40 -2.94 9.30
N VAL A 734 34.33 -3.02 10.10
CA VAL A 734 34.11 -4.14 11.02
C VAL A 734 32.62 -4.42 11.26
N MET A 735 32.26 -5.70 11.36
CA MET A 735 30.89 -6.11 11.69
C MET A 735 30.68 -6.08 13.21
N VAL A 736 29.72 -5.29 13.67
CA VAL A 736 29.37 -5.13 15.10
C VAL A 736 27.95 -5.64 15.32
N GLU A 737 27.69 -6.33 16.44
CA GLU A 737 26.33 -6.80 16.74
C GLU A 737 25.37 -5.61 16.82
N THR A 738 24.25 -5.67 16.11
CA THR A 738 23.30 -4.54 15.95
C THR A 738 22.79 -4.01 17.30
N LYS A 739 22.74 -4.85 18.34
CA LYS A 739 22.32 -4.45 19.70
C LYS A 739 23.35 -3.64 20.48
N GLN A 740 24.61 -3.67 20.07
CA GLN A 740 25.73 -3.02 20.77
C GLN A 740 26.26 -1.80 20.01
N THR A 741 25.67 -1.46 18.86
CA THR A 741 26.21 -0.43 17.96
C THR A 741 26.36 0.92 18.64
N SER A 742 25.35 1.40 19.38
CA SER A 742 25.42 2.68 20.10
C SER A 742 26.57 2.71 21.12
N ASP A 743 26.63 1.74 22.03
CA ASP A 743 27.68 1.66 23.06
C ASP A 743 29.08 1.55 22.45
N VAL A 744 29.19 0.85 21.32
CA VAL A 744 30.45 0.70 20.58
C VAL A 744 30.85 2.01 19.91
N MET A 745 29.91 2.75 19.32
CA MET A 745 30.18 4.07 18.73
C MET A 745 30.68 5.05 19.79
N ASP A 746 30.06 5.07 20.97
CA ASP A 746 30.47 5.94 22.08
C ASP A 746 31.89 5.62 22.55
N LYS A 747 32.20 4.33 22.77
CA LYS A 747 33.56 3.88 23.15
C LYS A 747 34.60 4.20 22.08
N LEU A 748 34.27 4.06 20.81
CA LEU A 748 35.17 4.42 19.71
C LEU A 748 35.43 5.93 19.69
N LYS A 749 34.39 6.74 19.91
CA LYS A 749 34.52 8.19 19.98
C LYS A 749 35.42 8.63 21.13
N GLU A 750 35.27 8.03 22.31
CA GLU A 750 36.12 8.25 23.48
C GLU A 750 37.58 7.86 23.23
N LEU A 751 37.82 6.80 22.46
CA LEU A 751 39.16 6.37 22.05
C LEU A 751 39.80 7.28 21.00
N GLY A 752 39.09 8.27 20.47
CA GLY A 752 39.60 9.21 19.46
C GLY A 752 39.32 8.82 18.02
N ALA A 753 38.39 7.88 17.77
CA ALA A 753 37.92 7.61 16.41
C ALA A 753 37.08 8.76 15.85
N THR A 754 37.17 8.97 14.55
CA THR A 754 36.40 9.97 13.78
C THR A 754 35.65 9.28 12.64
N ASP A 755 34.68 9.99 12.06
CA ASP A 755 33.93 9.52 10.90
C ASP A 755 33.29 8.13 11.11
N ILE A 756 32.72 7.92 12.31
CA ILE A 756 32.11 6.65 12.69
C ILE A 756 30.76 6.55 11.98
N LEU A 757 30.70 5.72 10.94
CA LEU A 757 29.51 5.45 10.15
C LEU A 757 28.97 4.06 10.47
N LEU A 758 27.65 3.96 10.52
CA LEU A 758 26.92 2.71 10.67
C LEU A 758 26.11 2.43 9.41
N LEU A 759 26.33 1.26 8.81
CA LEU A 759 25.70 0.81 7.58
C LEU A 759 24.93 -0.50 7.84
N SER A 760 23.67 -0.52 7.46
CA SER A 760 22.82 -1.72 7.55
C SER A 760 23.22 -2.73 6.49
N LEU A 761 23.31 -4.01 6.88
CA LEU A 761 23.58 -5.12 5.96
C LEU A 761 22.25 -5.75 5.53
N SER A 762 21.97 -5.77 4.23
CA SER A 762 20.79 -6.45 3.68
C SER A 762 20.98 -7.96 3.62
N ASN A 763 22.16 -8.42 3.18
CA ASN A 763 22.55 -9.83 3.12
C ASN A 763 24.08 -9.98 3.04
N CYS A 764 24.64 -11.14 3.39
CA CYS A 764 26.06 -11.46 3.23
C CYS A 764 26.30 -12.93 2.83
N ARG A 765 27.50 -13.28 2.37
CA ARG A 765 27.94 -14.67 2.16
C ARG A 765 29.25 -14.85 2.91
N SER A 766 29.41 -15.99 3.58
CA SER A 766 30.61 -16.32 4.36
C SER A 766 31.39 -17.46 3.74
#